data_AF-A0AAD7UTJ3-F1
#
_entry.id   AF-A0AAD7UTJ3-F1
#
_cell.length_a   1.000
_cell.length_b   1.000
_cell.length_c   1.000
_cell.angle_alpha   90.00
_cell.angle_beta   90.00
_cell.angle_gamma   90.00
#
_symmetry.space_group_name_H-M   'P 1'
#
loop_
_entity.id
_entity.type
_entity.pdbx_description
1 polymer ?
#
loop_
_entity_poly.entity_id
_entity_poly.type
_entity_poly.pdbx_seq_one_letter_code
_entity_poly.pdbx_strand_id
1 'polypeptide(L)'
;MTNHFHPLVHELDVAYQQGQHEHVIRQSTLAMDKADLQMSMLDIRARSWCACAKVENALEDTRRMQQLAPLSRRGYYRQGKIYAQYGYHSKALAIYKRAGTLAAADDDGLHDEIDHAMNESTRQLEQKIDMINKLPMDIVLRIAPMLIGEGSGGDQSYHAYLDVSMAWRERLSQSGTLSYVIDAWSKDDLYRISSSAQTKTLSKGHDQAIQFSQHVTSLAISTNKEPFYVFLERGRFSSIKRLSISSRSSCCNLERAYCGLQKLNSTLRHLEIVNATLWREDTNGTMALAQILHACTKLTSLKIAKVILDRGQLPFYPTLRQLELDSHERLDDKGVERILRSFPSLQRLTIQNVQDCKVLSWIDQYCIGLQHLEFNRMLVKKRYPSGIRDTKSGLRSLYITANNTEVAMDDVIGLVNRHCTTLEHLAIDLPHEIKALDPRSFDKAERVAFPQLRHVTFTIRDPKHWEAQELSVHLFCRFFGNILCNAPKVETLLVLGAAIDKHVIRSSLQHLHHLHTLDIRNIDFGGVSESVLADREDMLRQAFEEHAYQSRLKTLNIATDHANISLLESISRFKDLKRLSIAHVDGSLGDDHTQFLRNLAETLEGLKLKARTITDAIVYQLPRFKRLQHLDIYTWGEGPSATALRCLSACLQLKTLRLCHAEDSDVVRCIQMAIPNLQYKPHPN
;
A
#
# COMPACT_ATOMS: atom_id res chain seq x y z
N MET A 1 -19.10 -43.55 10.98
CA MET A 1 -19.76 -42.95 9.81
C MET A 1 -21.12 -43.60 9.70
N THR A 2 -22.17 -42.90 10.12
CA THR A 2 -23.56 -43.38 10.11
C THR A 2 -24.09 -43.27 8.68
N ASN A 3 -24.17 -44.41 7.97
CA ASN A 3 -24.91 -44.51 6.71
C ASN A 3 -26.37 -44.15 6.99
N HIS A 4 -26.78 -42.93 6.65
CA HIS A 4 -28.19 -42.61 6.47
C HIS A 4 -28.62 -43.34 5.19
N PHE A 5 -29.20 -44.53 5.35
CA PHE A 5 -29.91 -45.16 4.25
C PHE A 5 -31.02 -44.22 3.82
N HIS A 6 -31.07 -43.91 2.52
CA HIS A 6 -32.11 -43.09 1.91
C HIS A 6 -33.49 -43.67 2.31
N PRO A 7 -34.47 -42.87 2.76
CA PRO A 7 -35.75 -43.39 3.30
C PRO A 7 -36.42 -44.41 2.39
N LEU A 8 -36.35 -44.18 1.07
CA LEU A 8 -36.83 -45.11 0.05
C LEU A 8 -36.12 -46.46 0.05
N VAL A 9 -34.81 -46.53 0.30
CA VAL A 9 -34.06 -47.80 0.33
C VAL A 9 -34.48 -48.65 1.53
N HIS A 10 -34.69 -48.02 2.69
CA HIS A 10 -35.18 -48.74 3.87
C HIS A 10 -36.63 -49.23 3.68
N GLU A 11 -37.49 -48.39 3.09
CA GLU A 11 -38.87 -48.77 2.73
C GLU A 11 -38.90 -49.95 1.75
N LEU A 12 -38.06 -49.94 0.72
CA LEU A 12 -37.96 -51.02 -0.26
C LEU A 12 -37.38 -52.31 0.35
N ASP A 13 -36.45 -52.22 1.30
CA ASP A 13 -35.87 -53.37 1.99
C ASP A 13 -36.90 -54.04 2.92
N VAL A 14 -37.72 -53.24 3.62
CA VAL A 14 -38.87 -53.73 4.39
C VAL A 14 -39.91 -54.39 3.49
N ALA A 15 -40.26 -53.75 2.36
CA ALA A 15 -41.19 -54.33 1.38
C ALA A 15 -40.66 -55.62 0.74
N TYR A 16 -39.34 -55.71 0.53
CA TYR A 16 -38.67 -56.93 0.06
C TYR A 16 -38.80 -58.07 1.07
N GLN A 17 -38.53 -57.81 2.35
CA GLN A 17 -38.66 -58.79 3.43
C GLN A 17 -40.11 -59.27 3.63
N GLN A 18 -41.09 -58.45 3.27
CA GLN A 18 -42.52 -58.77 3.30
C GLN A 18 -43.02 -59.51 2.04
N GLY A 19 -42.13 -59.87 1.10
CA GLY A 19 -42.47 -60.61 -0.12
C GLY A 19 -43.13 -59.76 -1.22
N GLN A 20 -43.15 -58.42 -1.09
CA GLN A 20 -43.77 -57.50 -2.05
C GLN A 20 -42.83 -57.18 -3.23
N HIS A 21 -42.29 -58.21 -3.87
CA HIS A 21 -41.22 -58.07 -4.86
C HIS A 21 -41.62 -57.22 -6.08
N GLU A 22 -42.86 -57.32 -6.57
CA GLU A 22 -43.34 -56.48 -7.68
C GLU A 22 -43.37 -54.99 -7.32
N HIS A 23 -43.74 -54.65 -6.08
CA HIS A 23 -43.73 -53.28 -5.60
C HIS A 23 -42.29 -52.74 -5.54
N VAL A 24 -41.38 -53.54 -5.01
CA VAL A 24 -39.94 -53.21 -4.91
C VAL A 24 -39.34 -52.98 -6.30
N ILE A 25 -39.58 -53.88 -7.25
CA ILE A 25 -39.11 -53.74 -8.64
C ILE A 25 -39.67 -52.45 -9.24
N ARG A 26 -40.98 -52.23 -9.21
CA ARG A 26 -41.59 -51.04 -9.81
C ARG A 26 -41.06 -49.73 -9.23
N GLN A 27 -40.95 -49.63 -7.90
CA GLN A 27 -40.49 -48.41 -7.24
C GLN A 27 -38.99 -48.18 -7.42
N SER A 28 -38.18 -49.25 -7.39
CA SER A 28 -36.74 -49.14 -7.67
C SER A 28 -36.47 -48.77 -9.13
N THR A 29 -37.21 -49.31 -10.10
CA THR A 29 -37.14 -48.91 -11.51
C THR A 29 -37.47 -47.43 -11.71
N LEU A 30 -38.57 -46.94 -11.13
CA LEU A 30 -38.94 -45.51 -11.20
C LEU A 30 -37.88 -44.59 -10.58
N ALA A 31 -37.23 -45.02 -9.50
CA ALA A 31 -36.15 -44.27 -8.86
C ALA A 31 -34.89 -44.23 -9.74
N MET A 32 -34.57 -45.33 -10.42
CA MET A 32 -33.47 -45.41 -11.40
C MET A 32 -33.73 -44.50 -12.60
N ASP A 33 -34.92 -44.55 -13.21
CA ASP A 33 -35.31 -43.70 -14.34
C ASP A 33 -35.19 -42.20 -14.01
N LYS A 34 -35.60 -41.81 -12.79
CA LYS A 34 -35.50 -40.43 -12.31
C LYS A 34 -34.04 -39.99 -12.16
N ALA A 35 -33.16 -40.86 -11.68
CA ALA A 35 -31.74 -40.57 -11.54
C ALA A 35 -31.06 -40.38 -12.91
N ASP A 36 -31.40 -41.23 -13.90
CA ASP A 36 -30.89 -41.14 -15.26
C ASP A 36 -31.38 -39.89 -16.01
N LEU A 37 -32.65 -39.52 -15.81
CA LEU A 37 -33.20 -38.27 -16.32
C LEU A 37 -32.48 -37.06 -15.70
N GLN A 38 -32.24 -37.08 -14.38
CA GLN A 38 -31.53 -36.02 -13.67
C GLN A 38 -30.08 -35.89 -14.15
N MET A 39 -29.37 -37.00 -14.35
CA MET A 39 -28.02 -37.04 -14.95
C MET A 39 -28.01 -36.41 -16.33
N SER A 40 -29.00 -36.72 -17.17
CA SER A 40 -29.12 -36.18 -18.53
C SER A 40 -29.44 -34.68 -18.55
N MET A 41 -30.29 -34.21 -17.65
CA MET A 41 -30.60 -32.78 -17.50
C MET A 41 -29.38 -31.97 -17.03
N LEU A 42 -28.62 -32.50 -16.07
CA LEU A 42 -27.37 -31.87 -15.61
C LEU A 42 -26.32 -31.81 -16.73
N ASP A 43 -26.21 -32.87 -17.53
CA ASP A 43 -25.29 -32.92 -18.68
C ASP A 43 -25.63 -31.85 -19.74
N ILE A 44 -26.91 -31.74 -20.12
CA ILE A 44 -27.40 -30.71 -21.05
C ILE A 44 -27.16 -29.31 -20.49
N ARG A 45 -27.45 -29.10 -19.20
CA ARG A 45 -27.28 -27.80 -18.55
C ARG A 45 -25.80 -27.40 -18.43
N ALA A 46 -24.91 -28.34 -18.08
CA ALA A 46 -23.48 -28.10 -18.04
C ALA A 46 -22.93 -27.66 -19.42
N ARG A 47 -23.35 -28.33 -20.50
CA ARG A 47 -23.02 -27.92 -21.88
C ARG A 47 -23.52 -26.52 -22.21
N SER A 48 -24.75 -26.21 -21.81
CA SER A 48 -25.38 -24.90 -22.02
C SER A 48 -24.64 -23.80 -21.26
N TRP A 49 -24.21 -24.07 -20.02
CA TRP A 49 -23.38 -23.14 -19.25
C TRP A 49 -22.03 -22.87 -19.91
N CYS A 50 -21.38 -23.90 -20.46
CA CYS A 50 -20.13 -23.73 -21.20
C CYS A 50 -20.29 -22.90 -22.47
N ALA A 51 -21.38 -23.09 -23.23
CA ALA A 51 -21.70 -22.25 -24.38
C ALA A 51 -21.90 -20.77 -23.98
N CYS A 52 -22.35 -20.51 -22.75
CA CYS A 52 -22.53 -19.17 -22.19
C CYS A 52 -21.32 -18.61 -21.44
N ALA A 53 -20.13 -19.21 -21.54
CA ALA A 53 -18.92 -18.81 -20.81
C ALA A 53 -19.03 -18.84 -19.27
N LYS A 54 -19.94 -19.64 -18.69
CA LYS A 54 -20.14 -19.79 -17.23
C LYS A 54 -19.52 -21.09 -16.70
N VAL A 55 -18.20 -21.10 -16.59
CA VAL A 55 -17.40 -22.33 -16.31
C VAL A 55 -17.71 -22.92 -14.93
N GLU A 56 -17.81 -22.09 -13.90
CA GLU A 56 -18.00 -22.54 -12.52
C GLU A 56 -19.34 -23.26 -12.35
N ASN A 57 -20.41 -22.73 -12.97
CA ASN A 57 -21.73 -23.34 -12.99
C ASN A 57 -21.73 -24.69 -13.72
N ALA A 58 -21.02 -24.78 -14.85
CA ALA A 58 -20.89 -26.02 -15.59
C ALA A 58 -20.12 -27.08 -14.78
N LEU A 59 -19.02 -26.68 -14.13
CA LEU A 59 -18.24 -27.58 -13.26
C LEU A 59 -19.06 -28.06 -12.05
N GLU A 60 -19.89 -27.19 -11.47
CA GLU A 60 -20.78 -27.56 -10.37
C GLU A 60 -21.80 -28.62 -10.79
N ASP A 61 -22.39 -28.49 -11.98
CA ASP A 61 -23.29 -29.50 -12.53
C ASP A 61 -22.55 -30.84 -12.74
N THR A 62 -21.30 -30.83 -13.21
CA THR A 62 -20.51 -32.07 -13.31
C THR A 62 -20.17 -32.71 -11.96
N ARG A 63 -19.96 -31.91 -10.90
CA ARG A 63 -19.77 -32.44 -9.54
C ARG A 63 -21.04 -33.11 -9.04
N ARG A 64 -22.20 -32.51 -9.29
CA ARG A 64 -23.50 -33.11 -8.96
C ARG A 64 -23.72 -34.41 -9.72
N MET A 65 -23.34 -34.48 -11.00
CA MET A 65 -23.37 -35.73 -11.76
C MET A 65 -22.48 -36.81 -11.13
N GLN A 66 -21.27 -36.45 -10.68
CA GLN A 66 -20.36 -37.37 -9.99
C GLN A 66 -20.88 -37.79 -8.60
N GLN A 67 -21.67 -36.95 -7.92
CA GLN A 67 -22.31 -37.30 -6.66
C GLN A 67 -23.49 -38.25 -6.86
N LEU A 68 -24.28 -38.04 -7.91
CA LEU A 68 -25.43 -38.88 -8.25
C LEU A 68 -25.00 -40.27 -8.72
N ALA A 69 -23.95 -40.35 -9.53
CA ALA A 69 -23.42 -41.60 -10.05
C ALA A 69 -21.88 -41.63 -9.98
N PRO A 70 -21.28 -41.91 -8.81
CA PRO A 70 -19.82 -41.85 -8.61
C PRO A 70 -19.00 -42.80 -9.48
N LEU A 71 -19.61 -43.90 -9.92
CA LEU A 71 -19.00 -44.90 -10.79
C LEU A 71 -19.28 -44.64 -12.28
N SER A 72 -20.20 -43.72 -12.61
CA SER A 72 -20.49 -43.37 -14.00
C SER A 72 -19.40 -42.47 -14.57
N ARG A 73 -18.90 -42.83 -15.76
CA ARG A 73 -17.89 -42.04 -16.48
C ARG A 73 -18.43 -40.70 -16.99
N ARG A 74 -19.76 -40.56 -17.14
CA ARG A 74 -20.41 -39.41 -17.80
C ARG A 74 -20.11 -38.07 -17.13
N GLY A 75 -20.16 -38.02 -15.80
CA GLY A 75 -19.85 -36.81 -15.02
C GLY A 75 -18.37 -36.40 -15.12
N TYR A 76 -17.46 -37.37 -15.13
CA TYR A 76 -16.02 -37.13 -15.29
C TYR A 76 -15.67 -36.73 -16.72
N TYR A 77 -16.20 -37.42 -17.73
CA TYR A 77 -16.01 -37.07 -19.14
C TYR A 77 -16.47 -35.64 -19.42
N ARG A 78 -17.67 -35.26 -18.97
CA ARG A 78 -18.15 -33.88 -19.13
C ARG A 78 -17.21 -32.88 -18.47
N GLN A 79 -16.77 -33.14 -17.24
CA GLN A 79 -15.82 -32.26 -16.55
C GLN A 79 -14.51 -32.11 -17.33
N GLY A 80 -13.97 -33.21 -17.87
CA GLY A 80 -12.79 -33.18 -18.73
C GLY A 80 -13.00 -32.34 -19.99
N LYS A 81 -14.16 -32.47 -20.66
CA LYS A 81 -14.50 -31.68 -21.86
C LYS A 81 -14.57 -30.19 -21.56
N ILE A 82 -15.12 -29.82 -20.40
CA ILE A 82 -15.15 -28.42 -19.95
C ILE A 82 -13.73 -27.91 -19.76
N TYR A 83 -12.86 -28.63 -19.06
CA TYR A 83 -11.47 -28.20 -18.90
C TYR A 83 -10.74 -28.05 -20.24
N ALA A 84 -10.91 -29.01 -21.16
CA ALA A 84 -10.28 -28.97 -22.47
C ALA A 84 -10.76 -27.78 -23.32
N GLN A 85 -12.05 -27.45 -23.31
CA GLN A 85 -12.62 -26.33 -24.06
C GLN A 85 -12.04 -24.96 -23.65
N TYR A 86 -11.57 -24.83 -22.41
CA TYR A 86 -10.99 -23.60 -21.86
C TYR A 86 -9.46 -23.63 -21.81
N GLY A 87 -8.82 -24.58 -22.50
CA GLY A 87 -7.36 -24.67 -22.60
C GLY A 87 -6.67 -25.31 -21.39
N TYR A 88 -7.42 -25.82 -20.42
CA TYR A 88 -6.86 -26.50 -19.24
C TYR A 88 -6.56 -27.98 -19.53
N HIS A 89 -5.80 -28.25 -20.60
CA HIS A 89 -5.57 -29.61 -21.11
C HIS A 89 -4.92 -30.56 -20.10
N SER A 90 -4.06 -30.06 -19.21
CA SER A 90 -3.47 -30.87 -18.12
C SER A 90 -4.52 -31.36 -17.12
N LYS A 91 -5.45 -30.47 -16.71
CA LYS A 91 -6.56 -30.82 -15.82
C LYS A 91 -7.54 -31.76 -16.52
N ALA A 92 -7.84 -31.50 -17.80
CA ALA A 92 -8.70 -32.36 -18.61
C ALA A 92 -8.14 -33.79 -18.66
N LEU A 93 -6.85 -33.94 -18.96
CA LEU A 93 -6.17 -35.24 -19.04
C LEU A 93 -6.22 -36.00 -17.70
N ALA A 94 -6.02 -35.33 -16.57
CA ALA A 94 -6.12 -35.95 -15.25
C ALA A 94 -7.54 -36.48 -14.97
N ILE A 95 -8.57 -35.72 -15.35
CA ILE A 95 -9.96 -36.13 -15.19
C ILE A 95 -10.32 -37.30 -16.12
N TYR A 96 -9.88 -37.27 -17.39
CA TYR A 96 -10.13 -38.36 -18.32
C TYR A 96 -9.44 -39.66 -17.88
N LYS A 97 -8.19 -39.59 -17.42
CA LYS A 97 -7.49 -40.76 -16.83
C LYS A 97 -8.30 -41.37 -15.70
N ARG A 98 -8.83 -40.53 -14.79
CA ARG A 98 -9.71 -41.00 -13.71
C ARG A 98 -10.99 -41.64 -14.26
N ALA A 99 -11.61 -41.05 -15.29
CA ALA A 99 -12.79 -41.63 -15.94
C ALA A 99 -12.49 -43.02 -16.56
N GLY A 100 -11.32 -43.18 -17.17
CA GLY A 100 -10.86 -44.46 -17.76
C GLY A 100 -10.63 -45.57 -16.75
N THR A 101 -10.33 -45.25 -15.48
CA THR A 101 -10.13 -46.25 -14.41
C THR A 101 -11.44 -46.79 -13.80
N LEU A 102 -12.59 -46.19 -14.11
CA LEU A 102 -13.88 -46.64 -13.57
C LEU A 102 -14.36 -47.90 -14.31
N ALA A 103 -14.92 -48.87 -13.58
CA ALA A 103 -15.46 -50.11 -14.13
C ALA A 103 -16.61 -49.83 -15.12
N ALA A 104 -16.68 -50.61 -16.20
CA ALA A 104 -17.69 -50.44 -17.24
C ALA A 104 -19.06 -50.87 -16.69
N ALA A 105 -19.95 -49.89 -16.48
CA ALA A 105 -21.39 -50.13 -16.47
C ALA A 105 -21.89 -49.75 -17.88
N ASP A 106 -22.07 -50.77 -18.73
CA ASP A 106 -22.91 -50.85 -19.93
C ASP A 106 -22.87 -49.75 -21.02
N ASP A 107 -21.85 -48.89 -21.09
CA ASP A 107 -21.72 -47.91 -22.19
C ASP A 107 -20.35 -47.98 -22.87
N ASP A 108 -20.23 -48.90 -23.83
CA ASP A 108 -19.01 -49.12 -24.64
C ASP A 108 -18.64 -47.87 -25.47
N GLY A 109 -19.62 -47.03 -25.86
CA GLY A 109 -19.38 -45.86 -26.70
C GLY A 109 -18.64 -44.71 -26.01
N LEU A 110 -18.80 -44.56 -24.70
CA LEU A 110 -18.16 -43.48 -23.94
C LEU A 110 -16.66 -43.74 -23.69
N HIS A 111 -16.22 -45.00 -23.79
CA HIS A 111 -14.81 -45.36 -23.62
C HIS A 111 -13.96 -44.80 -24.76
N ASP A 112 -14.40 -45.01 -26.00
CA ASP A 112 -13.73 -44.49 -27.20
C ASP A 112 -13.68 -42.96 -27.21
N GLU A 113 -14.75 -42.29 -26.74
CA GLU A 113 -14.79 -40.83 -26.61
C GLU A 113 -13.78 -40.30 -25.58
N ILE A 114 -13.60 -41.00 -24.45
CA ILE A 114 -12.63 -40.65 -23.42
C ILE A 114 -11.21 -40.81 -23.96
N ASP A 115 -10.91 -41.92 -24.63
CA ASP A 115 -9.60 -42.18 -25.22
C ASP A 115 -9.25 -41.16 -26.32
N HIS A 116 -10.21 -40.85 -27.18
CA HIS A 116 -10.06 -39.78 -28.17
C HIS A 116 -9.78 -38.42 -27.50
N ALA A 117 -10.53 -38.07 -26.44
CA ALA A 117 -10.35 -36.82 -25.72
C ALA A 117 -9.02 -36.74 -24.94
N MET A 118 -8.51 -37.88 -24.47
CA MET A 118 -7.18 -38.00 -23.86
C MET A 118 -6.07 -37.75 -24.88
N ASN A 119 -6.15 -38.39 -26.04
CA ASN A 119 -5.18 -38.20 -27.12
C ASN A 119 -5.16 -36.75 -27.61
N GLU A 120 -6.33 -36.14 -27.81
CA GLU A 120 -6.42 -34.75 -28.23
C GLU A 120 -5.87 -33.78 -27.16
N SER A 121 -6.18 -33.99 -25.88
CA SER A 121 -5.65 -33.15 -24.80
C SER A 121 -4.13 -33.29 -24.66
N THR A 122 -3.58 -34.48 -24.91
CA THR A 122 -2.13 -34.74 -24.92
C THR A 122 -1.46 -33.98 -26.07
N ARG A 123 -2.01 -34.07 -27.27
CA ARG A 123 -1.53 -33.33 -28.45
C ARG A 123 -1.51 -31.82 -28.25
N GLN A 124 -2.54 -31.27 -27.61
CA GLN A 124 -2.62 -29.83 -27.30
C GLN A 124 -1.59 -29.40 -26.24
N LEU A 125 -1.28 -30.27 -25.26
CA LEU A 125 -0.20 -30.01 -24.29
C LEU A 125 1.18 -30.01 -24.93
N GLU A 126 1.38 -30.81 -25.98
CA GLU A 126 2.62 -30.89 -26.73
C GLU A 126 2.78 -29.73 -27.71
N GLN A 127 1.70 -29.01 -28.04
CA GLN A 127 1.74 -27.88 -28.96
C GLN A 127 2.40 -26.66 -28.32
N LYS A 128 3.61 -26.34 -28.78
CA LYS A 128 4.29 -25.07 -28.45
C LYS A 128 3.74 -23.94 -29.32
N ILE A 129 2.95 -23.04 -28.74
CA ILE A 129 2.44 -21.86 -29.43
C ILE A 129 3.31 -20.65 -29.07
N ASP A 130 4.01 -20.08 -30.06
CA ASP A 130 4.66 -18.79 -29.92
C ASP A 130 3.60 -17.66 -30.00
N MET A 131 2.97 -17.39 -28.86
CA MET A 131 1.88 -16.41 -28.77
C MET A 131 2.37 -14.99 -29.09
N ILE A 132 3.52 -14.57 -28.57
CA ILE A 132 4.03 -13.20 -28.80
C ILE A 132 4.36 -12.98 -30.27
N ASN A 133 4.85 -13.98 -31.00
CA ASN A 133 5.09 -13.82 -32.43
C ASN A 133 3.78 -13.73 -33.25
N LYS A 134 2.71 -14.39 -32.80
CA LYS A 134 1.41 -14.37 -33.52
C LYS A 134 0.53 -13.16 -33.22
N LEU A 135 0.77 -12.44 -32.12
CA LEU A 135 -0.08 -11.33 -31.72
C LEU A 135 0.19 -10.05 -32.55
N PRO A 136 -0.81 -9.20 -32.81
CA PRO A 136 -0.58 -7.86 -33.31
C PRO A 136 0.31 -7.03 -32.37
N MET A 137 1.13 -6.12 -32.92
CA MET A 137 2.14 -5.41 -32.12
C MET A 137 1.51 -4.52 -31.04
N ASP A 138 0.37 -3.90 -31.32
CA ASP A 138 -0.41 -3.12 -30.36
C ASP A 138 -0.86 -3.94 -29.13
N ILE A 139 -1.12 -5.24 -29.32
CA ILE A 139 -1.41 -6.16 -28.22
C ILE A 139 -0.14 -6.48 -27.45
N VAL A 140 0.97 -6.73 -28.15
CA VAL A 140 2.28 -6.95 -27.51
C VAL A 140 2.68 -5.73 -26.66
N LEU A 141 2.45 -4.51 -27.14
CA LEU A 141 2.73 -3.27 -26.39
C LEU A 141 1.93 -3.18 -25.07
N ARG A 142 0.75 -3.78 -24.99
CA ARG A 142 -0.07 -3.81 -23.77
C ARG A 142 0.34 -4.92 -22.82
N ILE A 143 0.78 -6.05 -23.35
CA ILE A 143 1.17 -7.24 -22.57
C ILE A 143 2.63 -7.13 -22.09
N ALA A 144 3.53 -6.51 -22.86
CA ALA A 144 4.95 -6.40 -22.51
C ALA A 144 5.20 -5.76 -21.13
N PRO A 145 4.53 -4.65 -20.73
CA PRO A 145 4.63 -4.14 -19.36
C PRO A 145 4.16 -5.14 -18.30
N MET A 146 3.25 -6.06 -18.61
CA MET A 146 2.79 -7.06 -17.66
C MET A 146 3.78 -8.22 -17.51
N LEU A 147 4.54 -8.52 -18.57
CA LEU A 147 5.56 -9.57 -18.57
C LEU A 147 6.90 -9.10 -17.98
N ILE A 148 7.27 -7.84 -18.26
CA ILE A 148 8.59 -7.26 -17.99
C ILE A 148 8.54 -6.21 -16.87
N GLY A 149 7.36 -5.64 -16.61
CA GLY A 149 7.24 -4.38 -15.88
C GLY A 149 7.39 -4.43 -14.37
N GLU A 150 7.42 -3.22 -13.84
CA GLU A 150 7.70 -2.77 -12.48
C GLU A 150 6.85 -3.49 -11.41
N GLY A 151 7.19 -4.73 -11.01
CA GLY A 151 6.36 -5.42 -10.02
C GLY A 151 6.85 -6.74 -9.44
N SER A 152 7.80 -7.44 -10.05
CA SER A 152 8.39 -8.61 -9.38
C SER A 152 9.44 -8.15 -8.37
N GLY A 153 9.01 -7.84 -7.16
CA GLY A 153 9.85 -7.47 -6.00
C GLY A 153 10.77 -8.60 -5.50
N GLY A 154 11.43 -9.32 -6.40
CA GLY A 154 12.40 -10.35 -6.11
C GLY A 154 13.49 -10.37 -7.17
N ASP A 155 14.72 -10.10 -6.74
CA ASP A 155 16.06 -10.55 -7.20
C ASP A 155 16.39 -10.79 -8.70
N GLN A 156 15.47 -10.56 -9.64
CA GLN A 156 15.66 -10.93 -11.04
C GLN A 156 15.76 -9.67 -11.89
N SER A 157 16.97 -9.12 -11.99
CA SER A 157 17.40 -8.26 -13.11
C SER A 157 17.47 -9.02 -14.46
N TYR A 158 16.83 -10.18 -14.57
CA TYR A 158 16.94 -11.10 -15.70
C TYR A 158 15.56 -11.39 -16.27
N HIS A 159 15.34 -10.96 -17.50
CA HIS A 159 14.09 -11.14 -18.21
C HIS A 159 14.15 -12.44 -19.01
N ALA A 160 13.73 -13.56 -18.41
CA ALA A 160 13.74 -14.87 -19.07
C ALA A 160 12.97 -14.88 -20.41
N TYR A 161 11.97 -14.00 -20.55
CA TYR A 161 11.18 -13.83 -21.77
C TYR A 161 12.01 -13.37 -22.99
N LEU A 162 13.15 -12.70 -22.78
CA LEU A 162 14.04 -12.28 -23.87
C LEU A 162 14.89 -13.44 -24.44
N ASP A 163 14.88 -14.59 -23.77
CA ASP A 163 15.64 -15.78 -24.15
C ASP A 163 14.74 -16.93 -24.65
N VAL A 164 13.42 -16.68 -24.78
CA VAL A 164 12.46 -17.64 -25.33
C VAL A 164 12.71 -17.88 -26.82
N SER A 165 12.75 -16.81 -27.62
CA SER A 165 13.04 -16.85 -29.05
C SER A 165 13.53 -15.50 -29.56
N MET A 166 14.15 -15.47 -30.74
CA MET A 166 14.55 -14.23 -31.39
C MET A 166 13.36 -13.31 -31.68
N ALA A 167 12.20 -13.88 -32.02
CA ALA A 167 10.98 -13.11 -32.26
C ALA A 167 10.46 -12.45 -30.98
N TRP A 168 10.42 -13.19 -29.86
CA TRP A 168 10.07 -12.61 -28.56
C TRP A 168 10.99 -11.46 -28.20
N ARG A 169 12.30 -11.70 -28.31
CA ARG A 169 13.34 -10.72 -28.02
C ARG A 169 13.14 -9.41 -28.80
N GLU A 170 12.93 -9.51 -30.11
CA GLU A 170 12.76 -8.35 -30.97
C GLU A 170 11.49 -7.56 -30.61
N ARG A 171 10.35 -8.25 -30.50
CA ARG A 171 9.06 -7.59 -30.26
C ARG A 171 8.99 -6.98 -28.86
N LEU A 172 9.52 -7.67 -27.85
CA LEU A 172 9.60 -7.12 -26.50
C LEU A 172 10.57 -5.94 -26.42
N SER A 173 11.67 -5.95 -27.18
CA SER A 173 12.59 -4.80 -27.24
C SER A 173 11.98 -3.56 -27.90
N GLN A 174 11.14 -3.77 -28.92
CA GLN A 174 10.41 -2.68 -29.59
C GLN A 174 9.34 -2.03 -28.70
N SER A 175 8.94 -2.68 -27.60
CA SER A 175 7.89 -2.15 -26.74
C SER A 175 8.30 -0.91 -25.95
N GLY A 176 9.60 -0.67 -25.77
CA GLY A 176 10.11 0.42 -24.96
C GLY A 176 9.82 0.27 -23.46
N THR A 177 9.50 -0.94 -22.98
CA THR A 177 9.16 -1.22 -21.57
C THR A 177 10.32 -1.84 -20.80
N LEU A 178 11.49 -2.03 -21.43
CA LEU A 178 12.63 -2.65 -20.80
C LEU A 178 13.14 -1.79 -19.65
N SER A 179 13.00 -2.32 -18.45
CA SER A 179 13.47 -1.74 -17.20
C SER A 179 14.42 -2.71 -16.50
N TYR A 180 15.51 -2.19 -15.95
CA TYR A 180 16.45 -2.98 -15.17
C TYR A 180 16.71 -2.33 -13.81
N VAL A 181 16.75 -3.16 -12.77
CA VAL A 181 17.26 -2.79 -11.45
C VAL A 181 18.57 -3.54 -11.25
N ILE A 182 19.66 -2.82 -11.12
CA ILE A 182 21.01 -3.34 -10.92
C ILE A 182 21.35 -3.18 -9.45
N ASP A 183 21.34 -4.28 -8.71
CA ASP A 183 21.78 -4.30 -7.32
C ASP A 183 23.19 -4.91 -7.24
N ALA A 184 24.17 -4.03 -7.02
CA ALA A 184 25.58 -4.36 -6.85
C ALA A 184 26.01 -4.09 -5.39
N TRP A 185 25.13 -4.33 -4.42
CA TRP A 185 25.47 -4.27 -3.01
C TRP A 185 26.23 -5.54 -2.61
N SER A 186 27.50 -5.37 -2.25
CA SER A 186 28.26 -6.47 -1.64
C SER A 186 27.75 -6.68 -0.21
N LYS A 187 27.16 -7.87 0.05
CA LYS A 187 26.72 -8.28 1.40
C LYS A 187 27.88 -8.42 2.40
N ASP A 188 29.11 -8.51 1.91
CA ASP A 188 30.31 -8.74 2.72
C ASP A 188 30.60 -7.61 3.73
N ASP A 189 30.09 -6.39 3.50
CA ASP A 189 30.34 -5.26 4.39
C ASP A 189 29.44 -5.27 5.65
N LEU A 190 28.40 -6.11 5.69
CA LEU A 190 27.48 -6.24 6.84
C LEU A 190 27.56 -7.59 7.53
N TYR A 191 27.93 -8.65 6.82
CA TYR A 191 28.15 -9.98 7.39
C TYR A 191 29.39 -10.57 6.74
N ARG A 192 30.50 -10.70 7.51
CA ARG A 192 31.74 -11.39 7.10
C ARG A 192 31.54 -12.90 6.93
N ILE A 193 30.51 -13.33 6.20
CA ILE A 193 30.29 -14.74 5.89
C ILE A 193 30.76 -14.95 4.46
N SER A 194 31.99 -15.45 4.37
CA SER A 194 32.64 -15.93 3.17
C SER A 194 31.78 -16.99 2.48
N SER A 195 31.01 -16.59 1.47
CA SER A 195 30.47 -17.51 0.49
C SER A 195 30.99 -17.10 -0.88
N SER A 196 31.61 -18.05 -1.57
CA SER A 196 32.29 -17.94 -2.86
C SER A 196 31.36 -17.69 -4.05
N ALA A 197 30.14 -17.17 -3.82
CA ALA A 197 29.25 -16.78 -4.89
C ALA A 197 29.82 -15.52 -5.56
N GLN A 198 30.12 -15.63 -6.86
CA GLN A 198 30.66 -14.57 -7.69
C GLN A 198 29.76 -13.33 -7.60
N THR A 199 30.17 -12.34 -6.82
CA THR A 199 29.40 -11.10 -6.62
C THR A 199 29.37 -10.35 -7.96
N LYS A 200 28.17 -10.17 -8.52
CA LYS A 200 27.99 -9.33 -9.70
C LYS A 200 28.39 -7.91 -9.32
N THR A 201 29.34 -7.34 -10.04
CA THR A 201 29.79 -5.96 -9.89
C THR A 201 29.19 -5.10 -11.01
N LEU A 202 29.30 -3.79 -10.94
CA LEU A 202 28.91 -2.94 -12.09
C LEU A 202 29.85 -3.18 -13.28
N SER A 203 31.13 -3.50 -13.02
CA SER A 203 32.13 -3.85 -14.03
C SER A 203 31.93 -5.24 -14.64
N LYS A 204 31.30 -6.19 -13.92
CA LYS A 204 31.14 -7.60 -14.36
C LYS A 204 29.75 -8.16 -14.10
N GLY A 205 29.17 -8.81 -15.11
CA GLY A 205 27.83 -9.39 -15.06
C GLY A 205 26.76 -8.42 -15.56
N HIS A 206 25.49 -8.74 -15.32
CA HIS A 206 24.32 -8.02 -15.88
C HIS A 206 24.33 -7.94 -17.41
N ASP A 207 24.86 -8.98 -18.06
CA ASP A 207 25.14 -8.96 -19.51
C ASP A 207 23.89 -8.76 -20.36
N GLN A 208 22.73 -9.25 -19.90
CA GLN A 208 21.45 -9.02 -20.57
C GLN A 208 21.11 -7.51 -20.64
N ALA A 209 21.31 -6.76 -19.55
CA ALA A 209 21.07 -5.31 -19.53
C ALA A 209 22.02 -4.54 -20.46
N ILE A 210 23.28 -5.00 -20.55
CA ILE A 210 24.27 -4.44 -21.48
C ILE A 210 23.90 -4.76 -22.94
N GLN A 211 23.54 -6.02 -23.21
CA GLN A 211 23.13 -6.51 -24.52
C GLN A 211 21.93 -5.74 -25.07
N PHE A 212 20.93 -5.45 -24.23
CA PHE A 212 19.74 -4.70 -24.62
C PHE A 212 19.81 -3.20 -24.30
N SER A 213 20.98 -2.67 -23.95
CA SER A 213 21.14 -1.30 -23.43
C SER A 213 20.50 -0.23 -24.32
N GLN A 214 20.51 -0.39 -25.65
CA GLN A 214 19.88 0.56 -26.59
C GLN A 214 18.36 0.66 -26.49
N HIS A 215 17.68 -0.34 -25.92
CA HIS A 215 16.23 -0.41 -25.76
C HIS A 215 15.76 -0.19 -24.32
N VAL A 216 16.68 -0.09 -23.36
CA VAL A 216 16.37 0.15 -21.94
C VAL A 216 15.85 1.58 -21.78
N THR A 217 14.64 1.71 -21.22
CA THR A 217 13.99 3.01 -20.98
C THR A 217 13.99 3.43 -19.53
N SER A 218 14.19 2.49 -18.60
CA SER A 218 14.30 2.75 -17.16
C SER A 218 15.44 1.94 -16.57
N LEU A 219 16.31 2.59 -15.80
CA LEU A 219 17.46 1.96 -15.17
C LEU A 219 17.59 2.44 -13.73
N ALA A 220 17.61 1.51 -12.79
CA ALA A 220 17.94 1.79 -11.40
C ALA A 220 19.26 1.10 -11.06
N ILE A 221 20.22 1.84 -10.50
CA ILE A 221 21.54 1.33 -10.13
C ILE A 221 21.73 1.56 -8.63
N SER A 222 21.93 0.48 -7.90
CA SER A 222 22.21 0.45 -6.47
C SER A 222 23.60 -0.15 -6.27
N THR A 223 24.53 0.56 -5.64
CA THR A 223 25.92 0.07 -5.48
C THR A 223 26.58 0.63 -4.21
N ASN A 224 27.56 -0.07 -3.65
CA ASN A 224 28.39 0.42 -2.54
C ASN A 224 29.89 0.50 -2.85
N LYS A 225 30.37 -0.14 -3.92
CA LYS A 225 31.81 -0.29 -4.21
C LYS A 225 32.26 0.43 -5.48
N GLU A 226 31.51 0.29 -6.57
CA GLU A 226 31.88 0.86 -7.87
C GLU A 226 31.03 2.09 -8.17
N PRO A 227 31.54 3.08 -8.92
CA PRO A 227 30.75 4.22 -9.31
C PRO A 227 29.80 3.86 -10.47
N PHE A 228 28.60 4.45 -10.47
CA PHE A 228 27.53 4.11 -11.43
C PHE A 228 27.93 4.26 -12.90
N TYR A 229 28.83 5.20 -13.22
CA TYR A 229 29.25 5.46 -14.60
C TYR A 229 30.01 4.29 -15.22
N VAL A 230 30.66 3.43 -14.42
CA VAL A 230 31.32 2.21 -14.90
C VAL A 230 30.32 1.30 -15.60
N PHE A 231 29.08 1.24 -15.10
CA PHE A 231 28.02 0.48 -15.75
C PHE A 231 27.57 1.13 -17.07
N LEU A 232 27.38 2.45 -17.05
CA LEU A 232 26.95 3.21 -18.24
C LEU A 232 27.97 3.16 -19.37
N GLU A 233 29.26 3.00 -19.07
CA GLU A 233 30.32 2.87 -20.07
C GLU A 233 30.33 1.51 -20.78
N ARG A 234 29.72 0.48 -20.20
CA ARG A 234 29.64 -0.87 -20.80
C ARG A 234 28.59 -0.98 -21.92
N GLY A 235 27.62 -0.07 -21.96
CA GLY A 235 26.49 -0.10 -22.89
C GLY A 235 26.24 1.24 -23.59
N ARG A 236 25.32 1.26 -24.56
CA ARG A 236 24.99 2.49 -25.31
C ARG A 236 23.89 3.32 -24.64
N PHE A 237 22.91 2.66 -24.01
CA PHE A 237 21.85 3.29 -23.21
C PHE A 237 21.13 4.49 -23.87
N SER A 238 20.96 4.44 -25.19
CA SER A 238 20.43 5.55 -25.98
C SER A 238 18.95 5.87 -25.76
N SER A 239 18.19 4.99 -25.10
CA SER A 239 16.73 5.14 -24.92
C SER A 239 16.30 5.42 -23.47
N ILE A 240 17.24 5.59 -22.54
CA ILE A 240 16.91 5.79 -21.13
C ILE A 240 16.11 7.09 -20.96
N LYS A 241 14.93 6.96 -20.37
CA LYS A 241 14.06 8.07 -19.97
C LYS A 241 14.08 8.29 -18.47
N ARG A 242 14.32 7.24 -17.68
CA ARG A 242 14.34 7.25 -16.21
C ARG A 242 15.64 6.62 -15.70
N LEU A 243 16.39 7.35 -14.89
CA LEU A 243 17.61 6.87 -14.24
C LEU A 243 17.51 7.11 -12.74
N SER A 244 17.66 6.06 -11.94
CA SER A 244 17.75 6.15 -10.48
C SER A 244 19.10 5.60 -10.04
N ILE A 245 19.82 6.35 -9.21
CA ILE A 245 21.17 6.01 -8.73
C ILE A 245 21.13 6.07 -7.20
N SER A 246 21.47 4.94 -6.57
CA SER A 246 21.65 4.81 -5.13
C SER A 246 23.05 4.27 -4.83
N SER A 247 24.01 5.17 -4.56
CA SER A 247 25.43 4.80 -4.45
C SER A 247 26.02 5.10 -3.07
N ARG A 248 26.56 4.09 -2.37
CA ARG A 248 27.40 4.29 -1.18
C ARG A 248 28.91 4.37 -1.47
N SER A 249 29.31 4.26 -2.74
CA SER A 249 30.70 4.49 -3.13
C SER A 249 30.97 5.99 -3.28
N SER A 250 32.17 6.44 -2.91
CA SER A 250 32.64 7.79 -3.23
C SER A 250 32.88 7.90 -4.74
N CYS A 251 32.50 9.03 -5.35
CA CYS A 251 32.74 9.27 -6.77
C CYS A 251 34.20 9.70 -6.95
N CYS A 252 35.11 8.78 -7.22
CA CYS A 252 36.52 9.13 -7.39
C CYS A 252 36.79 9.99 -8.65
N ASN A 253 35.86 10.07 -9.60
CA ASN A 253 36.03 10.88 -10.82
C ASN A 253 34.72 11.54 -11.28
N LEU A 254 34.55 12.82 -10.94
CA LEU A 254 33.37 13.62 -11.29
C LEU A 254 33.22 13.85 -12.79
N GLU A 255 34.33 14.04 -13.51
CA GLU A 255 34.32 14.25 -14.96
C GLU A 255 33.71 13.04 -15.69
N ARG A 256 34.07 11.82 -15.27
CA ARG A 256 33.46 10.59 -15.82
C ARG A 256 31.99 10.45 -15.47
N ALA A 257 31.60 10.80 -14.25
CA ALA A 257 30.19 10.82 -13.86
C ALA A 257 29.39 11.81 -14.72
N TYR A 258 29.94 13.01 -14.93
CA TYR A 258 29.36 14.05 -15.77
C TYR A 258 29.22 13.57 -17.22
N CYS A 259 30.27 12.99 -17.80
CA CYS A 259 30.26 12.42 -19.14
C CYS A 259 29.23 11.29 -19.28
N GLY A 260 29.08 10.45 -18.25
CA GLY A 260 28.08 9.39 -18.20
C GLY A 260 26.65 9.94 -18.26
N LEU A 261 26.35 11.00 -17.51
CA LEU A 261 25.06 11.70 -17.56
C LEU A 261 24.85 12.44 -18.88
N GLN A 262 25.90 13.08 -19.41
CA GLN A 262 25.84 13.83 -20.67
C GLN A 262 25.50 12.93 -21.87
N LYS A 263 25.94 11.67 -21.87
CA LYS A 263 25.54 10.68 -22.88
C LYS A 263 24.02 10.45 -22.92
N LEU A 264 23.32 10.68 -21.81
CA LEU A 264 21.88 10.48 -21.68
C LEU A 264 21.07 11.78 -21.87
N ASN A 265 21.73 12.91 -22.12
CA ASN A 265 21.12 14.25 -22.21
C ASN A 265 19.92 14.31 -23.17
N SER A 266 19.99 13.60 -24.30
CA SER A 266 18.99 13.69 -25.35
C SER A 266 17.67 12.98 -25.03
N THR A 267 17.68 12.03 -24.08
CA THR A 267 16.57 11.12 -23.79
C THR A 267 16.12 11.14 -22.34
N LEU A 268 17.00 11.43 -21.39
CA LEU A 268 16.71 11.39 -19.97
C LEU A 268 15.70 12.47 -19.57
N ARG A 269 14.61 12.03 -18.92
CA ARG A 269 13.50 12.90 -18.47
C ARG A 269 13.33 12.89 -16.95
N HIS A 270 13.71 11.80 -16.29
CA HIS A 270 13.64 11.65 -14.84
C HIS A 270 14.99 11.17 -14.32
N LEU A 271 15.56 11.93 -13.40
CA LEU A 271 16.80 11.58 -12.73
C LEU A 271 16.56 11.56 -11.22
N GLU A 272 16.95 10.46 -10.57
CA GLU A 272 16.95 10.31 -9.13
C GLU A 272 18.36 9.92 -8.67
N ILE A 273 18.91 10.66 -7.71
CA ILE A 273 20.21 10.40 -7.09
C ILE A 273 20.03 10.45 -5.57
N VAL A 274 20.00 9.29 -4.92
CA VAL A 274 19.74 9.14 -3.47
C VAL A 274 20.86 8.36 -2.79
N ASN A 275 21.02 8.52 -1.48
CA ASN A 275 22.02 7.79 -0.67
C ASN A 275 23.45 7.84 -1.20
N ALA A 276 23.72 8.79 -2.10
CA ALA A 276 25.01 9.14 -2.62
C ALA A 276 25.91 9.60 -1.46
N THR A 277 26.68 8.70 -0.87
CA THR A 277 27.91 9.08 -0.14
C THR A 277 29.02 9.46 -1.13
N LEU A 278 28.68 9.63 -2.42
CA LEU A 278 29.47 10.32 -3.43
C LEU A 278 30.11 11.62 -2.88
N TRP A 279 29.59 12.17 -1.77
CA TRP A 279 29.79 13.53 -1.27
C TRP A 279 30.36 13.68 0.17
N ARG A 280 31.03 12.68 0.77
CA ARG A 280 31.86 12.81 2.02
C ARG A 280 33.28 12.30 1.73
N GLU A 281 34.39 12.82 2.26
CA GLU A 281 34.68 13.71 3.40
C GLU A 281 35.71 14.81 3.05
N ASP A 282 36.10 14.91 1.78
CA ASP A 282 36.97 15.98 1.28
C ASP A 282 36.14 16.88 0.38
N THR A 283 35.99 18.15 0.76
CA THR A 283 35.13 19.19 0.17
C THR A 283 35.30 19.45 -1.34
N ASN A 284 36.18 18.74 -2.03
CA ASN A 284 36.47 18.90 -3.46
C ASN A 284 35.72 17.91 -4.36
N GLY A 285 34.96 16.97 -3.81
CA GLY A 285 34.44 15.81 -4.54
C GLY A 285 32.97 15.86 -4.97
N THR A 286 32.25 16.99 -4.88
CA THR A 286 30.81 17.01 -5.19
C THR A 286 30.42 17.64 -6.52
N MET A 287 29.57 16.94 -7.29
CA MET A 287 28.95 17.52 -8.49
C MET A 287 27.90 18.51 -8.06
N ALA A 288 28.07 19.76 -8.47
CA ALA A 288 27.14 20.81 -8.13
C ALA A 288 25.84 20.71 -8.96
N LEU A 289 24.75 21.28 -8.44
CA LEU A 289 23.45 21.23 -9.10
C LEU A 289 23.50 21.77 -10.55
N ALA A 290 24.25 22.85 -10.82
CA ALA A 290 24.38 23.41 -12.15
C ALA A 290 25.01 22.42 -13.14
N GLN A 291 26.02 21.66 -12.72
CA GLN A 291 26.68 20.66 -13.57
C GLN A 291 25.71 19.55 -13.97
N ILE A 292 24.88 19.06 -13.05
CA ILE A 292 23.87 18.02 -13.33
C ILE A 292 22.85 18.53 -14.34
N LEU A 293 22.36 19.76 -14.16
CA LEU A 293 21.40 20.39 -15.07
C LEU A 293 22.01 20.64 -16.45
N HIS A 294 23.31 20.98 -16.51
CA HIS A 294 24.01 21.13 -17.78
C HIS A 294 24.21 19.79 -18.50
N ALA A 295 24.52 18.72 -17.76
CA ALA A 295 24.64 17.37 -18.31
C ALA A 295 23.32 16.85 -18.86
N CYS A 296 22.19 17.21 -18.24
CA CYS A 296 20.88 16.71 -18.60
C CYS A 296 19.90 17.88 -18.78
N THR A 297 19.79 18.41 -20.00
CA THR A 297 19.02 19.61 -20.40
C THR A 297 17.53 19.35 -20.67
N LYS A 298 17.12 18.08 -20.74
CA LYS A 298 15.75 17.65 -21.08
C LYS A 298 14.94 17.07 -19.91
N LEU A 299 15.47 17.19 -18.69
CA LEU A 299 14.82 16.72 -17.47
C LEU A 299 13.47 17.41 -17.26
N THR A 300 12.54 16.61 -16.77
CA THR A 300 11.21 17.04 -16.32
C THR A 300 11.02 16.75 -14.84
N SER A 301 11.80 15.82 -14.28
CA SER A 301 11.83 15.45 -12.88
C SER A 301 13.27 15.26 -12.43
N LEU A 302 13.64 15.88 -11.32
CA LEU A 302 14.94 15.70 -10.66
C LEU A 302 14.70 15.47 -9.17
N LYS A 303 15.25 14.37 -8.65
CA LYS A 303 15.35 14.10 -7.23
C LYS A 303 16.81 13.91 -6.86
N ILE A 304 17.30 14.69 -5.93
CA ILE A 304 18.69 14.62 -5.50
C ILE A 304 18.83 14.86 -4.01
N ALA A 305 19.63 14.01 -3.35
CA ALA A 305 19.93 14.13 -1.94
C ALA A 305 21.39 14.54 -1.69
N LYS A 306 21.60 15.32 -0.63
CA LYS A 306 22.87 15.88 -0.18
C LYS A 306 23.66 16.64 -1.26
N VAL A 307 22.98 17.47 -2.05
CA VAL A 307 23.62 18.26 -3.12
C VAL A 307 24.22 19.57 -2.60
N ILE A 308 25.37 19.96 -3.15
CA ILE A 308 25.93 21.30 -2.97
C ILE A 308 25.32 22.24 -4.00
N LEU A 309 24.74 23.34 -3.52
CA LEU A 309 24.32 24.42 -4.40
C LEU A 309 25.53 25.27 -4.75
N ASP A 310 25.74 25.50 -6.05
CA ASP A 310 26.74 26.44 -6.54
C ASP A 310 26.55 27.80 -5.86
N ARG A 311 27.65 28.49 -5.52
CA ARG A 311 27.57 29.91 -5.06
C ARG A 311 27.20 30.86 -6.19
N GLY A 312 27.35 30.43 -7.44
CA GLY A 312 27.01 31.19 -8.65
C GLY A 312 25.52 31.21 -8.99
N GLN A 313 25.21 31.70 -10.18
CA GLN A 313 23.85 31.71 -10.75
C GLN A 313 23.53 30.32 -11.32
N LEU A 314 22.41 29.74 -10.88
CA LEU A 314 21.90 28.49 -11.41
C LEU A 314 21.36 28.71 -12.85
N PRO A 315 21.56 27.75 -13.77
CA PRO A 315 21.06 27.88 -15.13
C PRO A 315 19.53 27.96 -15.16
N PHE A 316 19.00 28.79 -16.06
CA PHE A 316 17.55 28.85 -16.28
C PHE A 316 17.06 27.58 -16.96
N TYR A 317 16.09 26.91 -16.35
CA TYR A 317 15.70 25.56 -16.71
C TYR A 317 14.16 25.39 -16.74
N PRO A 318 13.51 25.77 -17.86
CA PRO A 318 12.05 25.86 -17.94
C PRO A 318 11.34 24.53 -18.19
N THR A 319 12.07 23.44 -18.44
CA THR A 319 11.47 22.12 -18.72
C THR A 319 11.21 21.30 -17.45
N LEU A 320 11.85 21.65 -16.34
CA LEU A 320 11.74 20.94 -15.07
C LEU A 320 10.40 21.25 -14.41
N ARG A 321 9.62 20.18 -14.13
CA ARG A 321 8.30 20.26 -13.50
C ARG A 321 8.30 19.73 -12.08
N GLN A 322 9.22 18.82 -11.76
CA GLN A 322 9.35 18.23 -10.44
C GLN A 322 10.79 18.36 -9.95
N LEU A 323 10.97 18.94 -8.77
CA LEU A 323 12.26 19.05 -8.10
C LEU A 323 12.10 18.57 -6.66
N GLU A 324 12.87 17.54 -6.28
CA GLU A 324 13.08 17.13 -4.90
C GLU A 324 14.57 17.32 -4.57
N LEU A 325 14.85 18.27 -3.69
CA LEU A 325 16.18 18.74 -3.35
C LEU A 325 16.42 18.58 -1.85
N ASP A 326 17.40 17.79 -1.49
CA ASP A 326 17.95 17.76 -0.13
C ASP A 326 19.40 18.28 -0.21
N SER A 327 19.63 19.47 0.35
CA SER A 327 20.94 20.11 0.29
C SER A 327 21.85 19.62 1.40
N HIS A 328 23.16 19.54 1.13
CA HIS A 328 24.14 19.20 2.15
C HIS A 328 24.22 20.26 3.27
N GLU A 329 24.11 21.53 2.91
CA GLU A 329 24.16 22.67 3.83
C GLU A 329 22.76 23.24 4.05
N ARG A 330 22.60 24.04 5.13
CA ARG A 330 21.34 24.78 5.32
C ARG A 330 21.21 25.86 4.25
N LEU A 331 20.06 25.90 3.61
CA LEU A 331 19.73 26.87 2.57
C LEU A 331 19.26 28.17 3.21
N ASP A 332 20.00 29.23 2.95
CA ASP A 332 19.58 30.59 3.24
C ASP A 332 18.53 31.08 2.23
N ASP A 333 17.96 32.24 2.53
CA ASP A 333 16.95 32.89 1.70
C ASP A 333 17.42 33.05 0.24
N LYS A 334 18.66 33.48 0.03
CA LYS A 334 19.24 33.65 -1.31
C LYS A 334 19.40 32.33 -2.05
N GLY A 335 19.71 31.24 -1.35
CA GLY A 335 19.77 29.89 -1.90
C GLY A 335 18.42 29.45 -2.47
N VAL A 336 17.35 29.63 -1.69
CA VAL A 336 15.99 29.27 -2.12
C VAL A 336 15.52 30.19 -3.26
N GLU A 337 15.77 31.50 -3.18
CA GLU A 337 15.42 32.45 -4.24
C GLU A 337 16.03 32.05 -5.59
N ARG A 338 17.32 31.67 -5.59
CA ARG A 338 18.02 31.21 -6.79
C ARG A 338 17.38 29.96 -7.39
N ILE A 339 16.98 29.01 -6.55
CA ILE A 339 16.25 27.81 -7.00
C ILE A 339 14.94 28.22 -7.66
N LEU A 340 14.11 29.01 -6.98
CA LEU A 340 12.80 29.40 -7.51
C LEU A 340 12.90 30.16 -8.84
N ARG A 341 13.88 31.08 -8.97
CA ARG A 341 14.13 31.82 -10.22
C ARG A 341 14.57 30.93 -11.37
N SER A 342 15.34 29.88 -11.10
CA SER A 342 15.88 28.99 -12.13
C SER A 342 14.85 28.01 -12.69
N PHE A 343 13.75 27.73 -11.99
CA PHE A 343 12.77 26.71 -12.38
C PHE A 343 11.32 27.26 -12.40
N PRO A 344 10.97 28.16 -13.34
CA PRO A 344 9.65 28.80 -13.35
C PRO A 344 8.48 27.86 -13.65
N SER A 345 8.74 26.72 -14.31
CA SER A 345 7.72 25.74 -14.72
C SER A 345 7.47 24.65 -13.66
N LEU A 346 7.99 24.80 -12.45
CA LEU A 346 7.79 23.82 -11.39
C LEU A 346 6.32 23.68 -11.04
N GLN A 347 5.88 22.42 -10.98
CA GLN A 347 4.57 21.99 -10.52
C GLN A 347 4.68 21.29 -9.16
N ARG A 348 5.83 20.69 -8.86
CA ARG A 348 6.16 20.07 -7.59
C ARG A 348 7.54 20.48 -7.13
N LEU A 349 7.62 21.02 -5.92
CA LEU A 349 8.86 21.37 -5.26
C LEU A 349 8.89 20.73 -3.88
N THR A 350 9.89 19.90 -3.63
CA THR A 350 10.26 19.44 -2.30
C THR A 350 11.67 19.94 -2.02
N ILE A 351 11.85 20.70 -0.96
CA ILE A 351 13.14 21.28 -0.58
C ILE A 351 13.40 20.97 0.90
N GLN A 352 14.61 20.53 1.23
CA GLN A 352 15.02 20.22 2.61
C GLN A 352 16.16 21.12 3.07
N ASN A 353 16.30 21.24 4.40
CA ASN A 353 17.31 22.04 5.09
C ASN A 353 17.19 23.55 4.84
N VAL A 354 15.99 24.09 4.67
CA VAL A 354 15.78 25.54 4.53
C VAL A 354 15.83 26.23 5.90
N GLN A 355 16.54 27.34 6.04
CA GLN A 355 16.72 28.02 7.32
C GLN A 355 15.51 28.85 7.79
N ASP A 356 14.86 29.57 6.88
CA ASP A 356 13.75 30.51 7.16
C ASP A 356 12.58 30.29 6.18
N CYS A 357 11.34 30.47 6.66
CA CYS A 357 10.12 30.36 5.86
C CYS A 357 9.70 31.64 5.14
N LYS A 358 10.41 32.78 5.32
CA LYS A 358 10.13 34.02 4.55
C LYS A 358 10.10 33.82 3.03
N VAL A 359 10.87 32.86 2.56
CA VAL A 359 10.94 32.45 1.15
C VAL A 359 9.60 31.95 0.58
N LEU A 360 8.66 31.54 1.45
CA LEU A 360 7.29 31.15 1.06
C LEU A 360 6.51 32.30 0.42
N SER A 361 6.84 33.55 0.75
CA SER A 361 6.23 34.73 0.16
C SER A 361 6.50 34.82 -1.36
N TRP A 362 7.65 34.31 -1.81
CA TRP A 362 8.14 34.42 -3.19
C TRP A 362 7.62 33.37 -4.17
N ILE A 363 6.94 32.34 -3.67
CA ILE A 363 6.47 31.22 -4.50
C ILE A 363 5.56 31.70 -5.62
N ASP A 364 4.64 32.59 -5.31
CA ASP A 364 3.69 33.14 -6.30
C ASP A 364 4.38 34.07 -7.30
N GLN A 365 5.57 34.60 -6.96
CA GLN A 365 6.32 35.47 -7.84
C GLN A 365 7.13 34.69 -8.87
N TYR A 366 7.74 33.57 -8.47
CA TYR A 366 8.69 32.83 -9.32
C TYR A 366 8.13 31.53 -9.91
N CYS A 367 7.21 30.86 -9.22
CA CYS A 367 6.68 29.55 -9.60
C CYS A 367 5.14 29.55 -9.60
N ILE A 368 4.53 30.37 -10.45
CA ILE A 368 3.05 30.54 -10.54
C ILE A 368 2.32 29.20 -10.82
N GLY A 369 2.99 28.28 -11.51
CA GLY A 369 2.46 26.94 -11.83
C GLY A 369 2.58 25.91 -10.70
N LEU A 370 3.08 26.28 -9.52
CA LEU A 370 3.35 25.34 -8.44
C LEU A 370 2.06 24.81 -7.81
N GLN A 371 1.90 23.48 -7.86
CA GLN A 371 0.72 22.79 -7.32
C GLN A 371 1.03 22.04 -6.02
N HIS A 372 2.28 21.61 -5.84
CA HIS A 372 2.70 20.87 -4.66
C HIS A 372 3.98 21.45 -4.10
N LEU A 373 3.92 21.80 -2.82
CA LEU A 373 5.05 22.33 -2.09
C LEU A 373 5.30 21.51 -0.83
N GLU A 374 6.54 21.11 -0.65
CA GLU A 374 7.05 20.55 0.58
C GLU A 374 8.31 21.29 1.03
N PHE A 375 8.22 21.96 2.17
CA PHE A 375 9.34 22.59 2.85
C PHE A 375 9.74 21.74 4.05
N ASN A 376 10.97 21.24 4.00
CA ASN A 376 11.59 20.34 4.95
C ASN A 376 10.81 19.02 5.12
N ARG A 377 11.56 17.94 5.35
CA ARG A 377 10.97 16.61 5.31
C ARG A 377 10.14 16.33 6.58
N MET A 378 8.84 16.13 6.39
CA MET A 378 7.95 15.66 7.46
C MET A 378 8.36 14.25 7.93
N LEU A 379 8.30 14.00 9.24
CA LEU A 379 8.48 12.65 9.79
C LEU A 379 7.30 11.72 9.45
N VAL A 380 6.12 12.28 9.22
CA VAL A 380 4.89 11.52 8.99
C VAL A 380 4.86 10.95 7.58
N LYS A 381 4.57 9.64 7.44
CA LYS A 381 4.36 8.97 6.15
C LYS A 381 3.19 9.61 5.41
N LYS A 382 3.46 10.08 4.19
CA LYS A 382 2.48 10.83 3.37
C LYS A 382 1.64 9.90 2.50
N ARG A 383 0.39 10.31 2.29
CA ARG A 383 -0.40 9.87 1.13
C ARG A 383 -0.36 11.02 0.12
N TYR A 384 0.48 10.89 -0.90
CA TYR A 384 0.43 11.83 -2.01
C TYR A 384 -0.81 11.50 -2.85
N PRO A 385 -1.60 12.50 -3.27
CA PRO A 385 -2.61 12.27 -4.30
C PRO A 385 -1.90 11.74 -5.56
N SER A 386 -2.37 10.61 -6.06
CA SER A 386 -1.83 9.94 -7.24
C SER A 386 -2.11 10.82 -8.47
N GLY A 387 -1.05 11.43 -9.01
CA GLY A 387 -1.07 12.14 -10.28
C GLY A 387 -1.23 13.65 -10.17
N ILE A 388 -0.46 14.36 -11.00
CA ILE A 388 -0.71 15.77 -11.34
C ILE A 388 -2.04 15.79 -12.09
N ARG A 389 -3.10 16.31 -11.48
CA ARG A 389 -4.40 16.51 -12.15
C ARG A 389 -4.55 17.97 -12.55
N ASP A 390 -4.93 18.18 -13.81
CA ASP A 390 -5.39 19.41 -14.45
C ASP A 390 -4.58 20.70 -14.27
N THR A 391 -4.67 21.54 -15.29
CA THR A 391 -4.00 22.83 -15.50
C THR A 391 -4.46 23.96 -14.57
N LYS A 392 -5.18 23.65 -13.47
CA LYS A 392 -5.63 24.69 -12.53
C LYS A 392 -4.41 25.29 -11.83
N SER A 393 -4.31 26.61 -11.89
CA SER A 393 -3.32 27.41 -11.18
C SER A 393 -3.56 27.36 -9.67
N GLY A 394 -2.48 27.50 -8.89
CA GLY A 394 -2.54 27.58 -7.44
C GLY A 394 -2.13 26.30 -6.71
N LEU A 395 -1.77 26.47 -5.44
CA LEU A 395 -1.23 25.41 -4.60
C LEU A 395 -2.35 24.47 -4.14
N ARG A 396 -2.17 23.17 -4.38
CA ARG A 396 -3.11 22.10 -4.01
C ARG A 396 -2.63 21.28 -2.83
N SER A 397 -1.33 21.20 -2.62
CA SER A 397 -0.75 20.53 -1.46
C SER A 397 0.37 21.35 -0.85
N LEU A 398 0.28 21.59 0.44
CA LEU A 398 1.28 22.29 1.22
C LEU A 398 1.71 21.42 2.40
N TYR A 399 3.00 21.11 2.46
CA TYR A 399 3.63 20.40 3.57
C TYR A 399 4.76 21.27 4.11
N ILE A 400 4.67 21.72 5.36
CA ILE A 400 5.71 22.54 5.98
C ILE A 400 6.17 21.83 7.24
N THR A 401 7.47 21.60 7.31
CA THR A 401 8.15 21.10 8.50
C THR A 401 9.09 22.17 9.02
N ALA A 402 8.94 22.52 10.29
CA ALA A 402 9.68 23.59 10.94
C ALA A 402 10.86 23.07 11.77
N ASN A 403 11.20 21.78 11.65
CA ASN A 403 12.19 21.14 12.51
C ASN A 403 13.57 21.80 12.30
N ASN A 404 14.04 22.53 13.30
CA ASN A 404 15.28 23.32 13.31
C ASN A 404 15.31 24.55 12.41
N THR A 405 14.13 25.08 12.04
CA THR A 405 14.02 26.23 11.14
C THR A 405 13.23 27.33 11.81
N GLU A 406 13.66 28.57 11.64
CA GLU A 406 12.91 29.70 12.17
C GLU A 406 11.68 29.91 11.28
N VAL A 407 10.49 29.63 11.81
CA VAL A 407 9.25 29.80 11.05
C VAL A 407 8.59 31.08 11.50
N ALA A 408 8.71 32.12 10.68
CA ALA A 408 7.82 33.27 10.72
C ALA A 408 6.43 32.79 10.27
N MET A 409 5.58 32.51 11.25
CA MET A 409 4.25 31.94 11.02
C MET A 409 3.35 32.86 10.18
N ASP A 410 3.58 34.16 10.18
CA ASP A 410 2.88 35.11 9.31
C ASP A 410 3.04 34.76 7.83
N ASP A 411 4.22 34.25 7.43
CA ASP A 411 4.47 33.83 6.05
C ASP A 411 3.71 32.55 5.70
N VAL A 412 3.59 31.63 6.66
CA VAL A 412 2.81 30.40 6.53
C VAL A 412 1.32 30.72 6.41
N ILE A 413 0.80 31.55 7.32
CA ILE A 413 -0.60 32.01 7.31
C ILE A 413 -0.89 32.75 6.00
N GLY A 414 0.01 33.64 5.59
CA GLY A 414 -0.09 34.38 4.33
C GLY A 414 -0.14 33.46 3.10
N LEU A 415 0.69 32.41 3.06
CA LEU A 415 0.65 31.42 1.98
C LEU A 415 -0.65 30.59 2.00
N VAL A 416 -1.06 30.11 3.17
CA VAL A 416 -2.31 29.32 3.33
C VAL A 416 -3.53 30.14 2.90
N ASN A 417 -3.60 31.40 3.30
CA ASN A 417 -4.70 32.29 2.95
C ASN A 417 -4.72 32.62 1.44
N ARG A 418 -3.56 32.83 0.81
CA ARG A 418 -3.47 33.06 -0.65
C ARG A 418 -4.00 31.88 -1.46
N HIS A 419 -3.75 30.65 -1.00
CA HIS A 419 -4.14 29.42 -1.71
C HIS A 419 -5.36 28.70 -1.10
N CYS A 420 -6.13 29.37 -0.25
CA CYS A 420 -7.25 28.77 0.47
C CYS A 420 -8.32 28.11 -0.43
N THR A 421 -8.53 28.65 -1.63
CA THR A 421 -9.53 28.15 -2.59
C THR A 421 -9.06 26.92 -3.38
N THR A 422 -7.75 26.69 -3.46
CA THR A 422 -7.14 25.61 -4.25
C THR A 422 -6.56 24.49 -3.40
N LEU A 423 -6.24 24.76 -2.14
CA LEU A 423 -5.65 23.78 -1.23
C LEU A 423 -6.59 22.59 -0.99
N GLU A 424 -6.06 21.39 -1.23
CA GLU A 424 -6.72 20.10 -0.98
C GLU A 424 -6.05 19.35 0.18
N HIS A 425 -4.74 19.56 0.36
CA HIS A 425 -3.92 18.92 1.38
C HIS A 425 -3.11 19.99 2.12
N LEU A 426 -3.24 20.02 3.44
CA LEU A 426 -2.46 20.89 4.30
C LEU A 426 -1.80 20.07 5.40
N ALA A 427 -0.48 20.15 5.51
CA ALA A 427 0.27 19.54 6.58
C ALA A 427 1.27 20.55 7.16
N ILE A 428 1.22 20.77 8.46
CA ILE A 428 2.14 21.65 9.17
C ILE A 428 2.70 20.89 10.38
N ASP A 429 4.03 20.77 10.45
CA ASP A 429 4.79 20.20 11.57
C ASP A 429 5.65 21.28 12.20
N LEU A 430 5.26 21.75 13.38
CA LEU A 430 5.95 22.80 14.13
C LEU A 430 6.99 22.24 15.11
N PRO A 431 8.08 22.99 15.39
CA PRO A 431 9.13 22.55 16.29
C PRO A 431 8.73 22.79 17.75
N HIS A 432 9.63 22.47 18.69
CA HIS A 432 9.44 22.69 20.13
C HIS A 432 9.43 24.18 20.54
N GLU A 433 9.80 25.10 19.65
CA GLU A 433 9.89 26.53 19.94
C GLU A 433 9.18 27.35 18.87
N ILE A 434 8.01 27.88 19.22
CA ILE A 434 7.24 28.79 18.38
C ILE A 434 7.58 30.22 18.79
N LYS A 435 8.24 30.97 17.90
CA LYS A 435 8.52 32.40 18.13
C LYS A 435 7.22 33.18 18.31
N ALA A 436 7.30 34.26 19.10
CA ALA A 436 6.16 35.13 19.37
C ALA A 436 5.47 35.55 18.06
N LEU A 437 4.16 35.27 18.02
CA LEU A 437 3.27 35.56 16.91
C LEU A 437 2.63 36.94 17.09
N ASP A 438 2.43 37.69 16.00
CA ASP A 438 1.52 38.85 16.03
C ASP A 438 0.07 38.33 16.07
N PRO A 439 -0.70 38.57 17.16
CA PRO A 439 -2.09 38.13 17.24
C PRO A 439 -2.96 38.62 16.07
N ARG A 440 -2.62 39.78 15.48
CA ARG A 440 -3.39 40.39 14.38
C ARG A 440 -3.35 39.58 13.08
N SER A 441 -2.33 38.72 12.91
CA SER A 441 -2.22 37.84 11.74
C SER A 441 -3.31 36.77 11.73
N PHE A 442 -3.80 36.38 12.91
CA PHE A 442 -4.86 35.38 13.05
C PHE A 442 -6.25 35.92 12.71
N ASP A 443 -6.53 37.19 13.03
CA ASP A 443 -7.82 37.84 12.72
C ASP A 443 -8.11 37.84 11.21
N LYS A 444 -7.06 37.92 10.38
CA LYS A 444 -7.18 37.86 8.92
C LYS A 444 -7.58 36.47 8.43
N ALA A 445 -7.17 35.42 9.13
CA ALA A 445 -7.47 34.04 8.75
C ALA A 445 -8.89 33.60 9.11
N GLU A 446 -9.55 34.24 10.08
CA GLU A 446 -10.88 33.86 10.56
C GLU A 446 -11.97 33.89 9.48
N ARG A 447 -11.78 34.68 8.42
CA ARG A 447 -12.79 34.90 7.37
C ARG A 447 -12.54 34.12 6.08
N VAL A 448 -11.54 33.23 6.08
CA VAL A 448 -11.07 32.57 4.86
C VAL A 448 -11.72 31.19 4.71
N ALA A 449 -12.40 30.96 3.58
CA ALA A 449 -13.02 29.68 3.27
C ALA A 449 -12.06 28.71 2.56
N PHE A 450 -12.12 27.43 2.91
CA PHE A 450 -11.30 26.36 2.33
C PHE A 450 -12.17 25.32 1.61
N PRO A 451 -12.76 25.66 0.45
CA PRO A 451 -13.80 24.87 -0.20
C PRO A 451 -13.32 23.54 -0.81
N GLN A 452 -12.00 23.33 -0.96
CA GLN A 452 -11.41 22.12 -1.55
C GLN A 452 -10.58 21.31 -0.56
N LEU A 453 -10.39 21.78 0.67
CA LEU A 453 -9.52 21.13 1.65
C LEU A 453 -10.14 19.81 2.12
N ARG A 454 -9.38 18.70 1.96
CA ARG A 454 -9.82 17.33 2.26
C ARG A 454 -8.96 16.64 3.29
N HIS A 455 -7.66 16.90 3.26
CA HIS A 455 -6.69 16.22 4.11
C HIS A 455 -5.90 17.24 4.91
N VAL A 456 -5.93 17.08 6.22
CA VAL A 456 -5.33 18.03 7.15
C VAL A 456 -4.47 17.26 8.15
N THR A 457 -3.21 17.68 8.29
CA THR A 457 -2.26 17.15 9.27
C THR A 457 -1.67 18.29 10.07
N PHE A 458 -1.84 18.26 11.39
CA PHE A 458 -1.26 19.23 12.29
C PHE A 458 -0.41 18.52 13.33
N THR A 459 0.89 18.83 13.34
CA THR A 459 1.81 18.39 14.38
C THR A 459 2.34 19.62 15.08
N ILE A 460 2.21 19.65 16.40
CA ILE A 460 2.97 20.58 17.23
C ILE A 460 3.74 19.70 18.20
N ARG A 461 5.07 19.75 18.15
CA ARG A 461 5.88 19.00 19.11
C ARG A 461 5.75 19.64 20.48
N ASP A 462 5.71 18.81 21.52
CA ASP A 462 5.58 19.32 22.87
C ASP A 462 6.80 20.18 23.24
N PRO A 463 6.63 21.46 23.58
CA PRO A 463 7.72 22.34 23.98
C PRO A 463 8.35 21.84 25.28
N LYS A 464 9.68 21.93 25.38
CA LYS A 464 10.41 21.58 26.62
C LYS A 464 10.01 22.45 27.82
N HIS A 465 9.49 23.66 27.53
CA HIS A 465 9.01 24.63 28.51
C HIS A 465 7.58 25.06 28.13
N TRP A 466 6.59 24.24 28.46
CA TRP A 466 5.18 24.47 28.11
C TRP A 466 4.68 25.85 28.52
N GLU A 467 4.92 26.27 29.77
CA GLU A 467 4.44 27.54 30.32
C GLU A 467 4.90 28.76 29.52
N ALA A 468 6.12 28.73 28.97
CA ALA A 468 6.67 29.85 28.19
C ALA A 468 6.07 29.96 26.78
N GLN A 469 5.43 28.89 26.28
CA GLN A 469 4.92 28.81 24.90
C GLN A 469 3.43 28.56 24.79
N GLU A 470 2.74 28.36 25.91
CA GLU A 470 1.32 28.03 25.96
C GLU A 470 0.47 29.02 25.14
N LEU A 471 0.72 30.33 25.25
CA LEU A 471 0.00 31.33 24.48
C LEU A 471 0.20 31.18 22.97
N SER A 472 1.44 30.94 22.52
CA SER A 472 1.76 30.75 21.10
C SER A 472 1.12 29.48 20.54
N VAL A 473 1.18 28.38 21.31
CA VAL A 473 0.54 27.11 20.95
C VAL A 473 -0.98 27.28 20.88
N HIS A 474 -1.59 27.95 21.85
CA HIS A 474 -3.03 28.16 21.88
C HIS A 474 -3.53 29.04 20.72
N LEU A 475 -2.84 30.15 20.44
CA LEU A 475 -3.15 30.99 19.27
C LEU A 475 -3.07 30.20 17.96
N PHE A 476 -2.09 29.29 17.87
CA PHE A 476 -1.94 28.44 16.70
C PHE A 476 -3.01 27.35 16.60
N CYS A 477 -3.40 26.72 17.72
CA CYS A 477 -4.55 25.82 17.77
C CYS A 477 -5.85 26.53 17.40
N ARG A 478 -6.03 27.78 17.80
CA ARG A 478 -7.17 28.62 17.38
C ARG A 478 -7.19 28.85 15.88
N PHE A 479 -6.04 29.19 15.27
CA PHE A 479 -5.91 29.30 13.81
C PHE A 479 -6.34 28.03 13.09
N PHE A 480 -5.91 26.87 13.57
CA PHE A 480 -6.35 25.60 13.00
C PHE A 480 -7.81 25.30 13.22
N GLY A 481 -8.34 25.58 14.41
CA GLY A 481 -9.78 25.53 14.66
C GLY A 481 -10.54 26.33 13.62
N ASN A 482 -10.08 27.55 13.32
CA ASN A 482 -10.67 28.41 12.30
C ASN A 482 -10.58 27.83 10.88
N ILE A 483 -9.45 27.24 10.49
CA ILE A 483 -9.34 26.52 9.20
C ILE A 483 -10.39 25.41 9.13
N LEU A 484 -10.50 24.59 10.18
CA LEU A 484 -11.43 23.45 10.20
C LEU A 484 -12.89 23.92 10.16
N CYS A 485 -13.26 24.97 10.90
CA CYS A 485 -14.59 25.57 10.83
C CYS A 485 -14.96 26.04 9.42
N ASN A 486 -13.97 26.46 8.62
CA ASN A 486 -14.15 26.99 7.28
C ASN A 486 -13.83 25.97 6.16
N ALA A 487 -13.62 24.69 6.50
CA ALA A 487 -13.22 23.64 5.56
C ALA A 487 -14.24 22.48 5.56
N PRO A 488 -15.46 22.67 5.03
CA PRO A 488 -16.56 21.70 5.21
C PRO A 488 -16.30 20.33 4.57
N LYS A 489 -15.35 20.22 3.62
CA LYS A 489 -15.05 18.98 2.88
C LYS A 489 -13.89 18.17 3.47
N VAL A 490 -13.39 18.50 4.66
CA VAL A 490 -12.31 17.72 5.27
C VAL A 490 -12.78 16.30 5.53
N GLU A 491 -12.07 15.33 4.93
CA GLU A 491 -12.35 13.89 5.01
C GLU A 491 -11.40 13.18 5.97
N THR A 492 -10.16 13.68 6.11
CA THR A 492 -9.12 13.12 6.97
C THR A 492 -8.46 14.21 7.79
N LEU A 493 -8.42 14.03 9.10
CA LEU A 493 -7.72 14.88 10.04
C LEU A 493 -6.72 14.04 10.85
N LEU A 494 -5.47 14.48 10.88
CA LEU A 494 -4.40 13.91 11.70
C LEU A 494 -3.86 15.01 12.62
N VAL A 495 -3.90 14.78 13.94
CA VAL A 495 -3.50 15.73 14.98
C VAL A 495 -2.45 15.06 15.86
N LEU A 496 -1.30 15.72 16.05
CA LEU A 496 -0.21 15.16 16.84
C LEU A 496 0.38 16.13 17.87
N GLY A 497 0.76 15.58 19.02
CA GLY A 497 1.42 16.29 20.14
C GLY A 497 0.55 17.40 20.71
N ALA A 498 1.12 18.58 20.90
CA ALA A 498 0.45 19.76 21.43
C ALA A 498 -0.68 20.31 20.56
N ALA A 499 -0.84 19.82 19.32
CA ALA A 499 -1.99 20.15 18.48
C ALA A 499 -3.30 19.51 18.97
N ILE A 500 -3.21 18.55 19.91
CA ILE A 500 -4.35 17.96 20.60
C ILE A 500 -4.93 19.00 21.57
N ASP A 501 -5.65 19.96 21.00
CA ASP A 501 -6.25 21.09 21.70
C ASP A 501 -7.78 21.05 21.57
N LYS A 502 -8.47 21.56 22.58
CA LYS A 502 -9.93 21.53 22.68
C LYS A 502 -10.58 22.24 21.50
N HIS A 503 -10.02 23.36 21.03
CA HIS A 503 -10.55 24.08 19.89
C HIS A 503 -10.41 23.27 18.60
N VAL A 504 -9.28 22.60 18.37
CA VAL A 504 -9.06 21.78 17.18
C VAL A 504 -10.01 20.59 17.16
N ILE A 505 -10.07 19.83 18.25
CA ILE A 505 -10.89 18.61 18.33
C ILE A 505 -12.37 18.96 18.29
N ARG A 506 -12.83 19.92 19.10
CA ARG A 506 -14.24 20.35 19.10
C ARG A 506 -14.66 20.88 17.73
N SER A 507 -13.87 21.75 17.12
CA SER A 507 -14.17 22.29 15.79
C SER A 507 -14.26 21.19 14.74
N SER A 508 -13.36 20.19 14.84
CA SER A 508 -13.35 19.06 13.92
C SER A 508 -14.62 18.21 14.01
N LEU A 509 -15.11 17.93 15.22
CA LEU A 509 -16.30 17.09 15.40
C LEU A 509 -17.60 17.86 15.17
N GLN A 510 -17.62 19.15 15.50
CA GLN A 510 -18.82 19.98 15.38
C GLN A 510 -19.10 20.42 13.93
N HIS A 511 -18.07 20.79 13.17
CA HIS A 511 -18.25 21.45 11.85
C HIS A 511 -17.93 20.54 10.66
N LEU A 512 -17.11 19.49 10.83
CA LEU A 512 -16.68 18.64 9.70
C LEU A 512 -17.61 17.45 9.49
N HIS A 513 -18.78 17.69 8.93
CA HIS A 513 -19.76 16.64 8.65
C HIS A 513 -19.28 15.58 7.63
N HIS A 514 -18.22 15.88 6.87
CA HIS A 514 -17.57 14.95 5.93
C HIS A 514 -16.35 14.23 6.51
N LEU A 515 -16.04 14.42 7.79
CA LEU A 515 -14.88 13.79 8.42
C LEU A 515 -15.10 12.28 8.57
N HIS A 516 -14.28 11.50 7.87
CA HIS A 516 -14.35 10.04 7.89
C HIS A 516 -13.21 9.39 8.67
N THR A 517 -12.06 10.06 8.76
CA THR A 517 -10.87 9.56 9.44
C THR A 517 -10.31 10.62 10.37
N LEU A 518 -10.17 10.28 11.64
CA LEU A 518 -9.55 11.08 12.68
C LEU A 518 -8.41 10.27 13.28
N ASP A 519 -7.21 10.82 13.24
CA ASP A 519 -6.00 10.21 13.79
C ASP A 519 -5.40 11.17 14.80
N ILE A 520 -5.33 10.76 16.05
CA ILE A 520 -4.86 11.56 17.18
C ILE A 520 -3.68 10.80 17.77
N ARG A 521 -2.50 11.43 17.83
CA ARG A 521 -1.32 10.79 18.39
C ARG A 521 -0.58 11.74 19.30
N ASN A 522 -0.48 11.39 20.56
CA ASN A 522 0.51 12.03 21.40
C ASN A 522 1.89 11.65 20.88
N ILE A 523 2.78 12.63 20.75
CA ILE A 523 4.18 12.37 20.46
C ILE A 523 4.95 12.91 21.66
N ASP A 524 5.08 12.09 22.69
CA ASP A 524 5.96 12.44 23.79
C ASP A 524 7.41 12.38 23.30
N PHE A 525 8.11 13.51 23.41
CA PHE A 525 9.55 13.62 23.16
C PHE A 525 10.35 13.68 24.47
N GLY A 526 9.71 13.37 25.60
CA GLY A 526 10.26 13.49 26.94
C GLY A 526 10.14 14.94 27.43
N GLY A 527 9.25 15.17 28.39
CA GLY A 527 9.18 16.45 29.12
C GLY A 527 7.80 17.03 29.39
N VAL A 528 6.72 16.38 28.94
CA VAL A 528 5.35 16.78 29.30
C VAL A 528 5.02 16.19 30.67
N SER A 529 4.46 17.01 31.58
CA SER A 529 4.00 16.50 32.88
C SER A 529 2.75 15.63 32.70
N GLU A 530 2.58 14.62 33.57
CA GLU A 530 1.37 13.78 33.62
C GLU A 530 0.08 14.62 33.71
N SER A 531 0.14 15.78 34.36
CA SER A 531 -1.01 16.70 34.46
C SER A 531 -1.48 17.22 33.10
N VAL A 532 -0.56 17.63 32.23
CA VAL A 532 -0.90 18.14 30.88
C VAL A 532 -1.46 17.01 30.01
N LEU A 533 -0.97 15.78 30.19
CA LEU A 533 -1.50 14.61 29.50
C LEU A 533 -2.94 14.31 29.96
N ALA A 534 -3.18 14.31 31.27
CA ALA A 534 -4.51 14.14 31.85
C ALA A 534 -5.49 15.21 31.37
N ASP A 535 -5.08 16.48 31.33
CA ASP A 535 -5.90 17.58 30.84
C ASP A 535 -6.31 17.38 29.37
N ARG A 536 -5.37 16.95 28.52
CA ARG A 536 -5.66 16.64 27.10
C ARG A 536 -6.65 15.49 26.96
N GLU A 537 -6.51 14.45 27.77
CA GLU A 537 -7.45 13.32 27.78
C GLU A 537 -8.84 13.74 28.21
N ASP A 538 -8.96 14.54 29.27
CA ASP A 538 -10.24 15.07 29.72
C ASP A 538 -10.89 16.00 28.68
N MET A 539 -10.09 16.78 27.97
CA MET A 539 -10.55 17.59 26.83
C MET A 539 -11.05 16.72 25.68
N LEU A 540 -10.33 15.66 25.33
CA LEU A 540 -10.75 14.69 24.30
C LEU A 540 -12.05 14.01 24.69
N ARG A 541 -12.14 13.53 25.94
CA ARG A 541 -13.33 12.91 26.50
C ARG A 541 -14.52 13.86 26.40
N GLN A 542 -14.39 15.10 26.88
CA GLN A 542 -15.46 16.09 26.81
C GLN A 542 -15.93 16.30 25.36
N ALA A 543 -14.99 16.46 24.42
CA ALA A 543 -15.34 16.68 23.01
C ALA A 543 -16.06 15.46 22.39
N PHE A 544 -15.65 14.24 22.72
CA PHE A 544 -16.32 13.02 22.27
C PHE A 544 -17.69 12.85 22.90
N GLU A 545 -17.83 13.12 24.20
CA GLU A 545 -19.12 13.06 24.90
C GLU A 545 -20.15 14.01 24.28
N GLU A 546 -19.72 15.21 23.90
CA GLU A 546 -20.56 16.26 23.29
C GLU A 546 -20.96 15.93 21.84
N HIS A 547 -20.05 15.39 21.03
CA HIS A 547 -20.22 15.37 19.57
C HIS A 547 -20.20 13.98 18.89
N ALA A 548 -19.78 12.91 19.58
CA ALA A 548 -19.64 11.59 18.95
C ALA A 548 -20.94 11.06 18.32
N TYR A 549 -22.10 11.34 18.94
CA TYR A 549 -23.40 10.88 18.45
C TYR A 549 -23.83 11.45 17.10
N GLN A 550 -23.35 12.65 16.76
CA GLN A 550 -23.68 13.34 15.50
C GLN A 550 -22.61 13.12 14.43
N SER A 551 -21.48 12.54 14.83
CA SER A 551 -20.33 12.35 13.96
C SER A 551 -20.56 11.20 12.96
N ARG A 552 -20.07 11.39 11.74
CA ARG A 552 -20.05 10.37 10.66
C ARG A 552 -18.70 9.65 10.56
N LEU A 553 -17.91 9.72 11.63
CA LEU A 553 -16.56 9.19 11.68
C LEU A 553 -16.55 7.67 11.48
N LYS A 554 -15.76 7.20 10.52
CA LYS A 554 -15.65 5.77 10.19
C LYS A 554 -14.36 5.15 10.72
N THR A 555 -13.29 5.93 10.84
CA THR A 555 -11.99 5.48 11.32
C THR A 555 -11.48 6.42 12.39
N LEU A 556 -11.17 5.87 13.56
CA LEU A 556 -10.56 6.57 14.67
C LEU A 556 -9.25 5.87 15.04
N ASN A 557 -8.14 6.60 14.99
CA ASN A 557 -6.87 6.15 15.54
C ASN A 557 -6.52 7.08 16.70
N ILE A 558 -6.25 6.51 17.87
CA ILE A 558 -5.83 7.22 19.07
C ILE A 558 -4.56 6.54 19.56
N ALA A 559 -3.48 7.31 19.69
CA ALA A 559 -2.28 6.90 20.38
C ALA A 559 -2.06 7.89 21.53
N THR A 560 -2.22 7.43 22.76
CA THR A 560 -2.08 8.25 23.98
C THR A 560 -1.28 7.46 25.01
N ASP A 561 -0.59 8.17 25.89
CA ASP A 561 0.25 7.53 26.91
C ASP A 561 -0.63 6.95 28.02
N HIS A 562 -1.71 7.65 28.35
CA HIS A 562 -2.83 7.12 29.12
C HIS A 562 -4.13 7.16 28.29
N ALA A 563 -4.96 6.12 28.42
CA ALA A 563 -6.27 6.05 27.83
C ALA A 563 -7.22 5.67 28.96
N ASN A 564 -7.64 6.67 29.72
CA ASN A 564 -8.54 6.44 30.85
C ASN A 564 -9.86 5.80 30.40
N ILE A 565 -10.52 5.10 31.34
CA ILE A 565 -11.78 4.38 31.07
C ILE A 565 -12.85 5.31 30.50
N SER A 566 -12.93 6.54 31.02
CA SER A 566 -13.95 7.52 30.64
C SER A 566 -13.78 8.03 29.19
N LEU A 567 -12.54 8.21 28.71
CA LEU A 567 -12.25 8.47 27.30
C LEU A 567 -12.67 7.30 26.43
N LEU A 568 -12.34 6.06 26.81
CA LEU A 568 -12.73 4.86 26.06
C LEU A 568 -14.25 4.69 26.00
N GLU A 569 -14.96 4.97 27.10
CA GLU A 569 -16.42 4.99 27.12
C GLU A 569 -17.00 6.06 26.19
N SER A 570 -16.40 7.25 26.13
CA SER A 570 -16.84 8.32 25.21
C SER A 570 -16.70 7.92 23.73
N ILE A 571 -15.67 7.14 23.37
CA ILE A 571 -15.49 6.59 22.00
C ILE A 571 -16.64 5.64 21.64
N SER A 572 -17.21 4.93 22.61
CA SER A 572 -18.31 4.00 22.34
C SER A 572 -19.59 4.68 21.82
N ARG A 573 -19.67 6.01 21.87
CA ARG A 573 -20.80 6.81 21.38
C ARG A 573 -20.78 7.04 19.86
N PHE A 574 -19.68 6.72 19.17
CA PHE A 574 -19.59 6.85 17.71
C PHE A 574 -20.35 5.72 16.99
N LYS A 575 -21.55 6.02 16.47
CA LYS A 575 -22.44 5.02 15.84
C LYS A 575 -21.96 4.50 14.48
N ASP A 576 -21.22 5.31 13.74
CA ASP A 576 -20.76 4.97 12.38
C ASP A 576 -19.32 4.42 12.34
N LEU A 577 -18.71 4.20 13.51
CA LEU A 577 -17.32 3.79 13.61
C LEU A 577 -17.12 2.36 13.11
N LYS A 578 -16.28 2.19 12.10
CA LYS A 578 -15.94 0.91 11.47
C LYS A 578 -14.54 0.43 11.80
N ARG A 579 -13.61 1.35 12.05
CA ARG A 579 -12.21 1.01 12.37
C ARG A 579 -11.77 1.79 13.59
N LEU A 580 -11.23 1.09 14.56
CA LEU A 580 -10.67 1.66 15.77
C LEU A 580 -9.24 1.16 15.95
N SER A 581 -8.30 2.09 16.14
CA SER A 581 -6.94 1.79 16.57
C SER A 581 -6.66 2.53 17.86
N ILE A 582 -6.37 1.79 18.92
CA ILE A 582 -5.92 2.35 20.21
C ILE A 582 -4.49 1.89 20.43
N ALA A 583 -3.59 2.83 20.67
CA ALA A 583 -2.25 2.58 21.18
C ALA A 583 -2.11 3.27 22.54
N HIS A 584 -2.16 2.47 23.60
CA HIS A 584 -2.05 2.88 24.99
C HIS A 584 -0.65 2.52 25.47
N VAL A 585 0.31 3.45 25.33
CA VAL A 585 1.74 3.12 25.39
C VAL A 585 2.13 2.49 26.73
N ASP A 586 1.63 3.03 27.85
CA ASP A 586 2.05 2.60 29.19
C ASP A 586 0.98 1.90 30.03
N GLY A 587 -0.28 1.88 29.58
CA GLY A 587 -1.37 1.30 30.36
C GLY A 587 -1.76 -0.13 29.99
N SER A 588 -2.68 -0.67 30.80
CA SER A 588 -3.28 -2.00 30.63
C SER A 588 -4.72 -1.89 30.14
N LEU A 589 -5.14 -2.81 29.27
CA LEU A 589 -6.53 -3.00 28.89
C LEU A 589 -7.06 -4.25 29.59
N GLY A 590 -7.80 -4.03 30.68
CA GLY A 590 -8.35 -5.04 31.58
C GLY A 590 -9.89 -5.13 31.63
N ASP A 591 -10.41 -5.77 32.68
CA ASP A 591 -11.85 -6.01 32.90
C ASP A 591 -12.70 -4.74 32.86
N ASP A 592 -12.21 -3.66 33.48
CA ASP A 592 -12.89 -2.36 33.57
C ASP A 592 -13.14 -1.74 32.18
N HIS A 593 -12.38 -2.17 31.17
CA HIS A 593 -12.48 -1.67 29.81
C HIS A 593 -13.38 -2.55 28.92
N THR A 594 -13.94 -3.64 29.43
CA THR A 594 -14.75 -4.54 28.59
C THR A 594 -16.05 -3.88 28.11
N GLN A 595 -16.59 -2.92 28.86
CA GLN A 595 -17.87 -2.30 28.53
C GLN A 595 -17.80 -1.44 27.26
N PHE A 596 -16.70 -0.70 27.04
CA PHE A 596 -16.57 0.12 25.83
C PHE A 596 -16.54 -0.74 24.55
N LEU A 597 -15.89 -1.91 24.61
CA LEU A 597 -15.83 -2.85 23.49
C LEU A 597 -17.21 -3.45 23.18
N ARG A 598 -18.00 -3.78 24.21
CA ARG A 598 -19.35 -4.31 24.02
C ARG A 598 -20.23 -3.34 23.23
N ASN A 599 -20.13 -2.06 23.53
CA ASN A 599 -20.90 -1.01 22.87
C ASN A 599 -20.52 -0.85 21.38
N LEU A 600 -19.30 -1.21 20.98
CA LEU A 600 -18.79 -1.11 19.61
C LEU A 600 -18.91 -2.41 18.78
N ALA A 601 -19.41 -3.48 19.40
CA ALA A 601 -19.41 -4.82 18.81
C ALA A 601 -20.19 -4.94 17.49
N GLU A 602 -21.22 -4.11 17.30
CA GLU A 602 -22.11 -4.19 16.13
C GLU A 602 -21.57 -3.44 14.90
N THR A 603 -20.67 -2.48 15.10
CA THR A 603 -20.25 -1.54 14.04
C THR A 603 -18.85 -1.82 13.52
N LEU A 604 -17.93 -2.29 14.38
CA LEU A 604 -16.52 -2.43 14.03
C LEU A 604 -16.25 -3.58 13.05
N GLU A 605 -15.56 -3.22 11.97
CA GLU A 605 -14.99 -4.11 10.95
C GLU A 605 -13.48 -4.30 11.16
N GLY A 606 -12.81 -3.36 11.82
CA GLY A 606 -11.38 -3.44 12.12
C GLY A 606 -11.05 -2.92 13.51
N LEU A 607 -10.26 -3.69 14.26
CA LEU A 607 -9.81 -3.33 15.60
C LEU A 607 -8.30 -3.51 15.71
N LYS A 608 -7.63 -2.49 16.21
CA LYS A 608 -6.21 -2.52 16.54
C LYS A 608 -6.01 -2.07 17.98
N LEU A 609 -5.41 -2.93 18.78
CA LEU A 609 -5.09 -2.66 20.19
C LEU A 609 -3.60 -2.83 20.39
N LYS A 610 -2.95 -1.78 20.88
CA LYS A 610 -1.57 -1.82 21.32
C LYS A 610 -1.53 -1.33 22.76
N ALA A 611 -1.07 -2.15 23.69
CA ALA A 611 -0.97 -1.76 25.10
C ALA A 611 0.17 -2.50 25.80
N ARG A 612 0.54 -2.06 27.00
CA ARG A 612 1.51 -2.81 27.82
C ARG A 612 0.99 -4.20 28.13
N THR A 613 -0.24 -4.27 28.62
CA THR A 613 -0.91 -5.53 28.96
C THR A 613 -2.30 -5.52 28.35
N ILE A 614 -2.71 -6.62 27.73
CA ILE A 614 -4.09 -6.84 27.27
C ILE A 614 -4.57 -8.14 27.92
N THR A 615 -5.54 -8.05 28.81
CA THR A 615 -6.01 -9.22 29.57
C THR A 615 -6.94 -10.11 28.75
N ASP A 616 -7.13 -11.34 29.22
CA ASP A 616 -8.07 -12.31 28.65
C ASP A 616 -9.50 -11.76 28.54
N ALA A 617 -9.91 -10.91 29.50
CA ALA A 617 -11.23 -10.31 29.55
C ALA A 617 -11.57 -9.51 28.29
N ILE A 618 -10.59 -8.79 27.75
CA ILE A 618 -10.69 -8.04 26.49
C ILE A 618 -10.89 -9.00 25.33
N VAL A 619 -10.06 -10.04 25.25
CA VAL A 619 -10.11 -11.02 24.16
C VAL A 619 -11.43 -11.79 24.16
N TYR A 620 -11.97 -12.11 25.33
CA TYR A 620 -13.28 -12.75 25.47
C TYR A 620 -14.46 -11.89 24.97
N GLN A 621 -14.29 -10.57 24.80
CA GLN A 621 -15.32 -9.74 24.16
C GLN A 621 -15.32 -9.86 22.63
N LEU A 622 -14.18 -10.20 22.00
CA LEU A 622 -14.00 -10.15 20.54
C LEU A 622 -14.95 -11.06 19.74
N PRO A 623 -15.33 -12.27 20.21
CA PRO A 623 -16.35 -13.08 19.55
C PRO A 623 -17.71 -12.41 19.35
N ARG A 624 -18.01 -11.36 20.11
CA ARG A 624 -19.27 -10.60 19.96
C ARG A 624 -19.28 -9.72 18.70
N PHE A 625 -18.12 -9.45 18.11
CA PHE A 625 -17.99 -8.55 16.98
C PHE A 625 -18.33 -9.26 15.66
N LYS A 626 -19.62 -9.27 15.33
CA LYS A 626 -20.15 -10.01 14.16
C LYS A 626 -19.60 -9.55 12.82
N ARG A 627 -19.04 -8.32 12.74
CA ARG A 627 -18.51 -7.71 11.51
C ARG A 627 -16.98 -7.64 11.47
N LEU A 628 -16.29 -8.11 12.50
CA LEU A 628 -14.84 -7.96 12.61
C LEU A 628 -14.11 -8.76 11.51
N GLN A 629 -13.40 -8.04 10.65
CA GLN A 629 -12.62 -8.57 9.53
C GLN A 629 -11.12 -8.42 9.76
N HIS A 630 -10.69 -7.41 10.53
CA HIS A 630 -9.30 -7.09 10.75
C HIS A 630 -8.99 -6.95 12.23
N LEU A 631 -8.06 -7.75 12.75
CA LEU A 631 -7.63 -7.69 14.15
C LEU A 631 -6.10 -7.58 14.23
N ASP A 632 -5.62 -6.60 14.98
CA ASP A 632 -4.19 -6.37 15.26
C ASP A 632 -4.04 -6.16 16.77
N ILE A 633 -3.51 -7.16 17.48
CA ILE A 633 -3.23 -7.10 18.92
C ILE A 633 -1.72 -7.09 19.10
N TYR A 634 -1.22 -6.09 19.82
CA TYR A 634 0.19 -5.92 20.11
C TYR A 634 0.39 -5.62 21.60
N THR A 635 1.22 -6.41 22.27
CA THR A 635 1.54 -6.27 23.70
C THR A 635 3.05 -6.31 23.89
N TRP A 636 3.59 -5.41 24.71
CA TRP A 636 5.02 -5.43 25.08
C TRP A 636 5.29 -5.97 26.49
N GLY A 637 4.26 -6.16 27.31
CA GLY A 637 4.29 -6.85 28.60
C GLY A 637 3.57 -8.20 28.54
N GLU A 638 2.76 -8.51 29.55
CA GLU A 638 1.95 -9.74 29.57
C GLU A 638 0.85 -9.68 28.50
N GLY A 639 0.92 -10.61 27.55
CA GLY A 639 -0.11 -10.82 26.55
C GLY A 639 -1.28 -11.65 27.09
N PRO A 640 -2.41 -11.69 26.35
CA PRO A 640 -3.51 -12.59 26.67
C PRO A 640 -3.07 -14.05 26.58
N SER A 641 -3.70 -14.91 27.38
CA SER A 641 -3.41 -16.34 27.39
C SER A 641 -3.76 -17.01 26.06
N ALA A 642 -3.05 -18.10 25.74
CA ALA A 642 -3.36 -18.94 24.59
C ALA A 642 -4.83 -19.42 24.59
N THR A 643 -5.40 -19.66 25.79
CA THR A 643 -6.81 -20.05 25.96
C THR A 643 -7.75 -18.93 25.49
N ALA A 644 -7.48 -17.69 25.89
CA ALA A 644 -8.29 -16.56 25.46
C ALA A 644 -8.15 -16.31 23.94
N LEU A 645 -6.93 -16.38 23.40
CA LEU A 645 -6.71 -16.21 21.96
C LEU A 645 -7.40 -17.29 21.11
N ARG A 646 -7.55 -18.53 21.60
CA ARG A 646 -8.31 -19.57 20.91
C ARG A 646 -9.79 -19.21 20.72
N CYS A 647 -10.36 -18.35 21.56
CA CYS A 647 -11.75 -17.87 21.38
C CYS A 647 -11.93 -17.03 20.10
N LEU A 648 -10.85 -16.51 19.51
CA LEU A 648 -10.91 -15.81 18.21
C LEU A 648 -11.40 -16.70 17.06
N SER A 649 -11.37 -18.03 17.22
CA SER A 649 -11.99 -18.98 16.29
C SER A 649 -13.50 -18.73 16.08
N ALA A 650 -14.17 -18.10 17.04
CA ALA A 650 -15.58 -17.72 16.92
C ALA A 650 -15.80 -16.46 16.05
N CYS A 651 -14.75 -15.73 15.67
CA CYS A 651 -14.83 -14.53 14.84
C CYS A 651 -14.88 -14.90 13.34
N LEU A 652 -15.96 -15.55 12.89
CA LEU A 652 -16.06 -16.19 11.57
C LEU A 652 -15.84 -15.26 10.35
N GLN A 653 -15.92 -13.94 10.52
CA GLN A 653 -15.68 -12.95 9.45
C GLN A 653 -14.23 -12.47 9.37
N LEU A 654 -13.34 -12.95 10.25
CA LEU A 654 -11.97 -12.49 10.34
C LEU A 654 -11.18 -12.85 9.07
N LYS A 655 -10.62 -11.84 8.40
CA LYS A 655 -9.82 -11.98 7.17
C LYS A 655 -8.33 -11.81 7.45
N THR A 656 -7.97 -10.93 8.38
CA THR A 656 -6.56 -10.68 8.74
C THR A 656 -6.37 -10.66 10.25
N LEU A 657 -5.34 -11.36 10.72
CA LEU A 657 -4.94 -11.40 12.12
C LEU A 657 -3.46 -11.06 12.28
N ARG A 658 -3.15 -10.17 13.23
CA ARG A 658 -1.78 -9.89 13.69
C ARG A 658 -1.70 -10.02 15.19
N LEU A 659 -0.73 -10.80 15.67
CA LEU A 659 -0.44 -11.03 17.08
C LEU A 659 1.05 -10.76 17.33
N CYS A 660 1.39 -10.30 18.53
CA CYS A 660 2.75 -9.90 18.90
C CYS A 660 3.73 -11.06 19.00
N HIS A 661 3.31 -12.17 19.61
CA HIS A 661 4.20 -13.28 19.91
C HIS A 661 4.11 -14.37 18.84
N ALA A 662 5.26 -14.70 18.23
CA ALA A 662 5.39 -15.70 17.18
C ALA A 662 5.26 -17.16 17.67
N GLU A 663 5.29 -17.38 18.99
CA GLU A 663 5.26 -18.72 19.60
C GLU A 663 3.88 -19.39 19.58
N ASP A 664 2.84 -18.66 19.20
CA ASP A 664 1.45 -19.14 19.13
C ASP A 664 1.10 -19.86 17.82
N SER A 665 2.05 -20.64 17.27
CA SER A 665 1.81 -21.40 16.04
C SER A 665 0.61 -22.35 16.17
N ASP A 666 0.42 -22.94 17.36
CA ASP A 666 -0.72 -23.79 17.68
C ASP A 666 -2.03 -23.02 17.79
N VAL A 667 -2.02 -21.84 18.43
CA VAL A 667 -3.21 -20.99 18.55
C VAL A 667 -3.64 -20.49 17.17
N VAL A 668 -2.70 -20.00 16.37
CA VAL A 668 -2.98 -19.55 14.99
C VAL A 668 -3.50 -20.71 14.15
N ARG A 669 -2.90 -21.91 14.26
CA ARG A 669 -3.39 -23.12 13.58
C ARG A 669 -4.82 -23.46 13.99
N CYS A 670 -5.13 -23.43 15.29
CA CYS A 670 -6.50 -23.64 15.78
C CYS A 670 -7.50 -22.63 15.18
N ILE A 671 -7.14 -21.35 15.11
CA ILE A 671 -7.99 -20.32 14.51
C ILE A 671 -8.15 -20.55 13.00
N GLN A 672 -7.06 -20.87 12.29
CA GLN A 672 -7.10 -21.15 10.85
C GLN A 672 -7.91 -22.40 10.49
N MET A 673 -7.95 -23.42 11.37
CA MET A 673 -8.83 -24.57 11.20
C MET A 673 -10.31 -24.16 11.23
N ALA A 674 -10.69 -23.19 12.07
CA ALA A 674 -12.04 -22.65 12.12
C ALA A 674 -12.30 -21.62 10.99
N ILE A 675 -11.26 -20.91 10.54
CA ILE A 675 -11.33 -19.84 9.54
C ILE A 675 -10.28 -20.08 8.44
N PRO A 676 -10.56 -20.96 7.46
CA PRO A 676 -9.56 -21.44 6.50
C PRO A 676 -8.91 -20.34 5.63
N ASN A 677 -9.59 -19.21 5.41
CA ASN A 677 -9.12 -18.12 4.58
C ASN A 677 -8.39 -17.00 5.36
N LEU A 678 -8.10 -17.22 6.64
CA LEU A 678 -7.47 -16.22 7.50
C LEU A 678 -6.01 -15.95 7.11
N GLN A 679 -5.71 -14.69 6.76
CA GLN A 679 -4.34 -14.23 6.55
C GLN A 679 -3.70 -13.83 7.88
N TYR A 680 -2.81 -14.68 8.40
CA TYR A 680 -1.98 -14.34 9.55
C TYR A 680 -0.72 -13.58 9.13
N LYS A 681 -0.39 -12.51 9.85
CA LYS A 681 0.87 -11.78 9.69
C LYS A 681 1.46 -11.53 11.08
N PRO A 682 2.58 -12.18 11.47
CA PRO A 682 3.24 -11.87 12.73
C PRO A 682 3.74 -10.42 12.72
N HIS A 683 3.82 -9.79 13.89
CA HIS A 683 4.55 -8.52 14.00
C HIS A 683 6.04 -8.77 13.74
N PRO A 684 6.74 -7.80 13.10
CA PRO A 684 8.19 -7.86 13.02
C PRO A 684 8.75 -7.79 14.45
N ASN A 685 9.57 -8.78 14.82
CA ASN A 685 10.32 -8.81 16.07
C ASN A 685 11.25 -7.60 16.19
#